data_AF-A0ABD3R6F3-F1
#
_entry.id   AF-A0ABD3R6F3-F1
#
_cell.length_a   1.000
_cell.length_b   1.000
_cell.length_c   1.000
_cell.angle_alpha   90.00
_cell.angle_beta   90.00
_cell.angle_gamma   90.00
#
_symmetry.space_group_name_H-M   'P 1'
#
loop_
_entity.id
_entity.type
_entity.pdbx_description
1 polymer ?
#
loop_
_entity_poly.entity_id
_entity_poly.type
_entity_poly.pdbx_seq_one_letter_code
_entity_poly.pdbx_strand_id
1 'polypeptide(L)'
;MPALSRILRMMMGATAAATVLLVVGTPRHHRRWTVRPRRASCHPPLSYPRASSSIRDRRCHRQRRRSRIPQYSPRGGGGGAPFRKRGGASVVVTPSSSVQTSASPSSSSGGNDSSSSSSSAKPIRVAFQGEAGAYSEKSLRELLGHNVISVPRPNFESCYRAVASKECDYAIVPIENSLGGSIHENYDLMLRYDLTIVAEHDFRVRHCLLTMPGLDPKDVRYAISHPQALSQCDNYLRSRGILPIPTYDTAGSAKMISECIRGVIGGRGLPEGCTPDNTAAIASNLAGITFGLECKEEGIEDDDSNFTRFLLLGRGGVVQYLNKKIPSKTSLVFTLPNNAGALYKSLACFSLRDIDMSKIESRPMSAALLNYLRFRNTVTMNNRGGGVGASLSTDGELPRFRYCFYLDILSSELDEGVQNALHHLREQSDYCRVLGSYPANSRLVGPVAEAVDALNAANENKMHEAELRLKGLPSDDDDSRRLNIGFVGYGAFGQYLSRQMSSHHNVRCIDPLDKSKQAEENNVEYFPTYDASNFLHGLDVVVIAVPMIELEETMESLPLEKLRNKLIVEVCPLNVYPRTVLSRMLPPNTDILCTNPMFGPGLPLDGVPFVYERVRINDARRANCFLSIFERARCQMVEMAAEDHDAYVADAEFVTHLTGRLLDRNLLPVSPVSSKEYSALCDVADMTTNDTFDMFYGMFKYNNRAKELLNTMRDNLASVERKLAAKEAYLAASAEMKNTDRQKLLAECRMLLREMAKSNANSVVESSPIDDTQQDK
;
A
#
# COMPACT_ATOMS: atom_id res chain seq x y z
N MET A 1 0.26 -52.28 15.09
CA MET A 1 0.77 -52.07 16.46
C MET A 1 2.29 -52.00 16.60
N PRO A 2 3.13 -52.99 16.22
CA PRO A 2 4.58 -52.93 16.53
C PRO A 2 5.38 -51.83 15.80
N ALA A 3 4.80 -51.19 14.77
CA ALA A 3 5.40 -50.01 14.13
C ALA A 3 5.24 -48.73 14.98
N LEU A 4 4.06 -48.50 15.56
CA LEU A 4 3.79 -47.31 16.39
C LEU A 4 4.73 -47.21 17.58
N SER A 5 4.98 -48.33 18.28
CA SER A 5 5.88 -48.34 19.45
C SER A 5 7.36 -48.10 19.09
N ARG A 6 7.76 -48.29 17.82
CA ARG A 6 9.08 -47.86 17.31
C ARG A 6 9.12 -46.37 17.03
N ILE A 7 8.08 -45.82 16.38
CA ILE A 7 7.99 -44.39 16.05
C ILE A 7 7.90 -43.55 17.33
N LEU A 8 7.03 -43.92 18.28
CA LEU A 8 6.94 -43.26 19.60
C LEU A 8 8.26 -43.30 20.38
N ARG A 9 9.03 -44.39 20.32
CA ARG A 9 10.36 -44.46 20.96
C ARG A 9 11.39 -43.55 20.27
N MET A 10 11.35 -43.40 18.96
CA MET A 10 12.23 -42.45 18.26
C MET A 10 11.84 -40.99 18.55
N MET A 11 10.55 -40.67 18.55
CA MET A 11 10.09 -39.29 18.84
C MET A 11 10.33 -38.90 20.31
N MET A 12 10.05 -39.77 21.28
CA MET A 12 10.36 -39.48 22.70
C MET A 12 11.87 -39.49 22.99
N GLY A 13 12.67 -40.25 22.23
CA GLY A 13 14.13 -40.18 22.30
C GLY A 13 14.69 -38.84 21.82
N ALA A 14 14.06 -38.25 20.79
CA ALA A 14 14.45 -36.93 20.27
C ALA A 14 14.05 -35.78 21.20
N THR A 15 12.84 -35.80 21.77
CA THR A 15 12.40 -34.74 22.69
C THR A 15 13.16 -34.76 24.01
N ALA A 16 13.51 -35.93 24.53
CA ALA A 16 14.32 -36.06 25.75
C ALA A 16 15.73 -35.42 25.62
N ALA A 17 16.28 -35.32 24.41
CA ALA A 17 17.56 -34.67 24.18
C ALA A 17 17.47 -33.13 24.14
N ALA A 18 16.32 -32.57 23.74
CA ALA A 18 16.12 -31.12 23.64
C ALA A 18 15.85 -30.45 25.00
N THR A 19 15.11 -31.11 25.89
CA THR A 19 14.64 -30.54 27.16
C THR A 19 15.72 -30.44 28.25
N VAL A 20 16.95 -30.95 28.02
CA VAL A 20 18.04 -30.97 29.01
C VAL A 20 18.98 -29.76 28.89
N LEU A 21 18.85 -28.93 27.85
CA LEU A 21 19.78 -27.84 27.53
C LEU A 21 19.25 -26.42 27.82
N LEU A 22 18.08 -26.30 28.44
CA LEU A 22 17.51 -25.05 28.94
C LEU A 22 17.00 -25.25 30.38
N VAL A 23 17.12 -24.21 31.21
CA VAL A 23 16.82 -24.17 32.66
C VAL A 23 17.80 -24.95 33.56
N VAL A 24 18.86 -24.28 34.02
CA VAL A 24 19.13 -23.93 35.45
C VAL A 24 20.09 -22.74 35.46
N GLY A 25 19.91 -21.77 36.37
CA GLY A 25 20.82 -20.62 36.51
C GLY A 25 21.24 -20.32 37.94
N THR A 26 22.57 -20.26 38.18
CA THR A 26 23.26 -19.61 39.33
C THR A 26 23.04 -20.25 40.73
N PRO A 27 23.76 -19.82 41.80
CA PRO A 27 25.17 -19.36 41.91
C PRO A 27 25.97 -20.11 43.02
N ARG A 28 27.34 -20.07 42.99
CA ARG A 28 28.23 -19.65 44.13
C ARG A 28 29.74 -20.04 44.02
N HIS A 29 30.58 -19.06 44.38
CA HIS A 29 31.94 -19.05 44.97
C HIS A 29 32.96 -20.23 44.94
N HIS A 30 34.19 -19.84 44.59
CA HIS A 30 35.51 -20.24 45.15
C HIS A 30 35.95 -21.72 45.20
N ARG A 31 37.08 -22.00 44.52
CA ARG A 31 38.43 -21.96 45.16
C ARG A 31 39.56 -21.86 44.11
N ARG A 32 40.80 -21.62 44.57
CA ARG A 32 42.05 -21.64 43.75
C ARG A 32 42.38 -23.09 43.31
N TRP A 33 43.28 -23.36 42.37
CA TRP A 33 44.75 -23.35 42.55
C TRP A 33 45.53 -23.04 41.25
N THR A 34 46.79 -22.63 41.42
CA THR A 34 47.79 -22.31 40.37
C THR A 34 48.40 -23.58 39.73
N VAL A 35 49.08 -23.53 38.57
CA VAL A 35 50.53 -23.22 38.42
C VAL A 35 50.88 -22.73 36.98
N ARG A 36 52.09 -22.15 36.81
CA ARG A 36 52.62 -21.34 35.68
C ARG A 36 53.25 -22.15 34.50
N PRO A 37 53.66 -21.48 33.38
CA PRO A 37 53.80 -22.11 32.04
C PRO A 37 55.25 -22.18 31.50
N ARG A 38 55.41 -22.42 30.18
CA ARG A 38 56.62 -22.07 29.40
C ARG A 38 56.31 -21.27 28.11
N ARG A 39 57.27 -20.45 27.69
CA ARG A 39 57.37 -19.71 26.39
C ARG A 39 58.17 -20.60 25.38
N ALA A 40 58.50 -20.25 24.12
CA ALA A 40 58.74 -18.94 23.46
C ALA A 40 58.90 -19.04 21.92
N SER A 41 59.01 -17.87 21.24
CA SER A 41 59.78 -17.58 19.98
C SER A 41 59.38 -18.26 18.64
N CYS A 42 59.53 -17.67 17.44
CA CYS A 42 59.89 -16.29 16.99
C CYS A 42 59.45 -16.03 15.51
N HIS A 43 59.69 -14.81 14.97
CA HIS A 43 59.32 -14.31 13.62
C HIS A 43 60.51 -14.31 12.58
N PRO A 44 60.47 -13.61 11.40
CA PRO A 44 59.52 -13.69 10.25
C PRO A 44 60.14 -14.14 8.87
N PRO A 45 60.27 -13.36 7.75
CA PRO A 45 59.63 -13.71 6.46
C PRO A 45 60.52 -13.63 5.18
N LEU A 46 59.94 -13.86 3.98
CA LEU A 46 60.32 -13.47 2.57
C LEU A 46 59.74 -14.54 1.58
N SER A 47 59.53 -14.38 0.27
CA SER A 47 59.63 -13.25 -0.71
C SER A 47 58.81 -13.55 -2.00
N TYR A 48 58.65 -12.55 -2.89
CA TYR A 48 58.06 -12.67 -4.25
C TYR A 48 58.89 -13.55 -5.23
N PRO A 49 58.32 -13.93 -6.40
CA PRO A 49 58.85 -13.37 -7.66
C PRO A 49 57.78 -12.78 -8.61
N ARG A 50 58.24 -12.24 -9.76
CA ARG A 50 57.51 -11.48 -10.81
C ARG A 50 57.72 -12.10 -12.21
N ALA A 51 57.05 -11.50 -13.22
CA ALA A 51 57.36 -11.54 -14.67
C ALA A 51 56.78 -12.79 -15.40
N SER A 52 56.40 -12.85 -16.68
CA SER A 52 56.38 -12.00 -17.92
C SER A 52 56.18 -13.03 -19.08
N SER A 53 55.70 -12.78 -20.31
CA SER A 53 55.10 -11.62 -21.00
C SER A 53 54.71 -12.01 -22.45
N SER A 54 53.73 -11.30 -23.06
CA SER A 54 53.63 -11.07 -24.54
C SER A 54 53.21 -12.28 -25.43
N ILE A 55 52.74 -12.18 -26.71
CA ILE A 55 52.25 -11.08 -27.57
C ILE A 55 51.49 -11.64 -28.83
N ARG A 56 50.47 -10.92 -29.36
CA ARG A 56 49.87 -11.03 -30.75
C ARG A 56 49.21 -12.39 -31.18
N ASP A 57 48.37 -12.49 -32.23
CA ASP A 57 47.66 -11.52 -33.09
C ASP A 57 46.34 -12.09 -33.72
N ARG A 58 45.47 -11.19 -34.19
CA ARG A 58 44.55 -11.27 -35.37
C ARG A 58 43.54 -12.43 -35.64
N ARG A 59 42.29 -11.96 -35.84
CA ARG A 59 41.36 -12.12 -37.00
C ARG A 59 40.09 -12.97 -36.86
N CYS A 60 39.03 -12.45 -37.47
CA CYS A 60 37.70 -13.03 -37.59
C CYS A 60 37.61 -14.08 -38.72
N HIS A 61 36.62 -14.97 -38.68
CA HIS A 61 35.64 -15.02 -39.77
C HIS A 61 34.25 -15.60 -39.39
N ARG A 62 33.30 -15.33 -40.28
CA ARG A 62 31.83 -15.42 -40.19
C ARG A 62 31.30 -16.76 -40.75
N GLN A 63 30.00 -17.05 -40.52
CA GLN A 63 29.13 -18.08 -41.18
C GLN A 63 29.04 -19.49 -40.52
N ARG A 64 28.06 -20.37 -40.85
CA ARG A 64 26.56 -20.30 -40.95
C ARG A 64 26.01 -21.73 -41.28
N ARG A 65 24.80 -22.08 -40.80
CA ARG A 65 23.82 -23.09 -41.34
C ARG A 65 24.01 -24.64 -41.16
N ARG A 66 22.99 -25.25 -40.51
CA ARG A 66 22.09 -26.36 -40.97
C ARG A 66 22.49 -27.88 -40.95
N SER A 67 21.81 -28.62 -40.05
CA SER A 67 20.71 -29.62 -40.30
C SER A 67 20.91 -31.16 -40.50
N ARG A 68 20.09 -31.92 -39.71
CA ARG A 68 19.20 -33.09 -40.03
C ARG A 68 19.68 -34.59 -40.00
N ILE A 69 18.94 -35.40 -39.20
CA ILE A 69 18.30 -36.74 -39.49
C ILE A 69 19.24 -37.97 -39.65
N PRO A 70 19.02 -39.15 -38.97
CA PRO A 70 17.92 -40.15 -39.18
C PRO A 70 16.95 -40.31 -37.97
N GLN A 71 15.73 -40.91 -37.98
CA GLN A 71 14.99 -41.95 -38.76
C GLN A 71 15.21 -43.44 -38.38
N TYR A 72 14.20 -44.12 -37.77
CA TYR A 72 13.40 -45.24 -38.34
C TYR A 72 12.33 -45.84 -37.38
N SER A 73 11.53 -46.81 -37.85
CA SER A 73 10.43 -47.56 -37.17
C SER A 73 10.30 -48.96 -37.86
N PRO A 74 9.23 -49.84 -37.82
CA PRO A 74 7.80 -49.70 -37.39
C PRO A 74 7.15 -50.97 -36.70
N ARG A 75 5.79 -51.01 -36.63
CA ARG A 75 4.84 -52.15 -36.38
C ARG A 75 4.65 -52.65 -34.93
N GLY A 76 3.48 -53.18 -34.52
CA GLY A 76 2.15 -53.21 -35.17
C GLY A 76 1.14 -54.25 -34.60
N GLY A 77 -0.19 -53.96 -34.65
CA GLY A 77 -1.31 -54.85 -34.25
C GLY A 77 -1.62 -54.87 -32.73
N GLY A 78 -2.85 -55.06 -32.21
CA GLY A 78 -4.20 -55.22 -32.82
C GLY A 78 -4.82 -56.61 -32.64
N GLY A 79 -6.08 -56.82 -32.20
CA GLY A 79 -7.12 -55.91 -31.68
C GLY A 79 -8.51 -56.61 -31.57
N GLY A 80 -9.44 -56.14 -30.72
CA GLY A 80 -10.78 -56.77 -30.55
C GLY A 80 -11.68 -56.19 -29.42
N ALA A 81 -12.97 -56.54 -29.43
CA ALA A 81 -14.03 -56.17 -28.47
C ALA A 81 -14.96 -57.42 -28.28
N PRO A 82 -16.21 -57.41 -27.69
CA PRO A 82 -17.02 -56.35 -27.05
C PRO A 82 -17.82 -56.83 -25.79
N PHE A 83 -18.93 -56.13 -25.45
CA PHE A 83 -20.08 -56.49 -24.55
C PHE A 83 -19.95 -56.36 -23.00
N ARG A 84 -21.03 -56.23 -22.18
CA ARG A 84 -22.37 -55.55 -22.26
C ARG A 84 -23.18 -55.79 -20.95
N LYS A 85 -24.23 -54.98 -20.68
CA LYS A 85 -25.33 -55.14 -19.66
C LYS A 85 -24.92 -54.77 -18.22
N ARG A 86 -25.79 -54.33 -17.29
CA ARG A 86 -27.21 -53.85 -17.22
C ARG A 86 -27.26 -52.96 -15.93
N GLY A 87 -28.23 -52.08 -15.63
CA GLY A 87 -29.56 -51.81 -16.19
C GLY A 87 -30.62 -51.93 -15.10
N GLY A 88 -31.28 -50.81 -14.71
CA GLY A 88 -32.34 -50.73 -13.68
C GLY A 88 -33.03 -49.36 -13.70
N ALA A 89 -34.30 -49.27 -13.29
CA ALA A 89 -35.16 -48.10 -13.52
C ALA A 89 -36.28 -47.97 -12.44
N SER A 90 -37.17 -46.97 -12.65
CA SER A 90 -38.50 -46.74 -12.00
C SER A 90 -38.53 -45.70 -10.86
N VAL A 91 -39.60 -44.89 -10.66
CA VAL A 91 -40.81 -44.61 -11.47
C VAL A 91 -41.39 -43.20 -11.13
N VAL A 92 -42.29 -42.65 -11.95
CA VAL A 92 -42.93 -41.33 -11.78
C VAL A 92 -44.29 -41.40 -11.07
N VAL A 93 -44.63 -40.41 -10.23
CA VAL A 93 -46.02 -40.06 -9.84
C VAL A 93 -46.19 -38.53 -9.77
N THR A 94 -47.36 -38.04 -10.21
CA THR A 94 -47.89 -36.64 -10.16
C THR A 94 -49.44 -36.75 -9.91
N PRO A 95 -50.32 -35.71 -9.90
CA PRO A 95 -50.16 -34.26 -10.19
C PRO A 95 -51.04 -33.26 -9.34
N SER A 96 -50.92 -31.95 -9.67
CA SER A 96 -51.99 -30.89 -9.59
C SER A 96 -52.44 -30.37 -8.18
N SER A 97 -53.10 -29.20 -8.01
CA SER A 97 -53.79 -28.24 -8.92
C SER A 97 -53.89 -26.78 -8.37
N SER A 98 -54.16 -25.79 -9.27
CA SER A 98 -54.80 -24.42 -9.14
C SER A 98 -54.59 -23.49 -7.90
N VAL A 99 -54.37 -22.15 -7.93
CA VAL A 99 -54.65 -20.95 -8.82
C VAL A 99 -55.80 -20.03 -8.33
N GLN A 100 -55.67 -18.69 -8.56
CA GLN A 100 -56.57 -17.52 -8.28
C GLN A 100 -56.31 -16.72 -6.97
N THR A 101 -56.49 -15.39 -6.80
CA THR A 101 -56.40 -14.09 -7.55
C THR A 101 -57.29 -13.06 -6.82
N SER A 102 -56.84 -11.81 -6.56
CA SER A 102 -57.68 -10.58 -6.35
C SER A 102 -56.82 -9.34 -6.02
N ALA A 103 -57.43 -8.17 -5.72
CA ALA A 103 -56.82 -6.83 -5.85
C ALA A 103 -56.94 -5.90 -4.61
N SER A 104 -56.37 -4.69 -4.75
CA SER A 104 -56.26 -3.55 -3.80
C SER A 104 -57.62 -2.85 -3.48
N PRO A 105 -57.68 -1.74 -2.69
CA PRO A 105 -56.66 -1.10 -1.83
C PRO A 105 -57.15 -0.77 -0.39
N SER A 106 -56.29 -0.19 0.47
CA SER A 106 -56.72 0.59 1.64
C SER A 106 -55.68 1.63 2.08
N SER A 107 -56.11 2.65 2.83
CA SER A 107 -55.31 3.80 3.27
C SER A 107 -55.24 3.91 4.79
N SER A 108 -54.07 4.22 5.34
CA SER A 108 -53.92 4.76 6.71
C SER A 108 -52.75 5.75 6.77
N SER A 109 -52.84 6.69 7.69
CA SER A 109 -51.96 7.86 7.82
C SER A 109 -51.13 7.84 9.09
N GLY A 110 -49.85 8.23 9.04
CA GLY A 110 -49.08 8.57 10.24
C GLY A 110 -47.57 8.69 10.00
N GLY A 111 -46.92 9.59 10.74
CA GLY A 111 -45.46 9.65 10.89
C GLY A 111 -44.70 10.38 9.80
N ASN A 112 -44.47 11.69 9.98
CA ASN A 112 -43.52 12.46 9.18
C ASN A 112 -42.15 12.48 9.89
N ASP A 113 -41.47 11.33 9.96
CA ASP A 113 -40.11 11.23 10.52
C ASP A 113 -39.07 11.57 9.46
N SER A 114 -38.97 12.87 9.14
CA SER A 114 -37.92 13.44 8.30
C SER A 114 -36.58 13.46 9.04
N SER A 115 -36.06 12.27 9.34
CA SER A 115 -34.71 12.03 9.80
C SER A 115 -33.74 12.34 8.66
N SER A 116 -33.31 13.60 8.60
CA SER A 116 -32.27 14.06 7.67
C SER A 116 -30.93 13.46 8.08
N SER A 117 -30.71 12.19 7.73
CA SER A 117 -29.45 11.51 7.86
C SER A 117 -28.45 12.17 6.91
N SER A 118 -27.68 13.12 7.44
CA SER A 118 -26.56 13.76 6.76
C SER A 118 -25.47 12.70 6.52
N SER A 119 -25.62 11.93 5.45
CA SER A 119 -24.68 10.89 5.05
C SER A 119 -23.36 11.55 4.66
N SER A 120 -22.42 11.56 5.60
CA SER A 120 -21.05 12.00 5.34
C SER A 120 -20.51 11.20 4.16
N ALA A 121 -20.23 11.91 3.06
CA ALA A 121 -19.85 11.30 1.79
C ALA A 121 -18.61 10.41 2.01
N LYS A 122 -18.78 9.09 1.87
CA LYS A 122 -17.71 8.14 2.18
C LYS A 122 -16.53 8.43 1.24
N PRO A 123 -15.31 8.64 1.76
CA PRO A 123 -14.17 9.01 0.93
C PRO A 123 -13.85 7.91 -0.07
N ILE A 124 -13.83 8.27 -1.36
CA ILE A 124 -13.47 7.38 -2.45
C ILE A 124 -12.02 6.97 -2.29
N ARG A 125 -11.73 5.66 -2.24
CA ARG A 125 -10.38 5.11 -2.17
C ARG A 125 -9.97 4.56 -3.53
N VAL A 126 -8.82 4.97 -4.06
CA VAL A 126 -8.37 4.55 -5.39
C VAL A 126 -6.93 4.04 -5.34
N ALA A 127 -6.74 2.79 -5.77
CA ALA A 127 -5.41 2.17 -5.82
C ALA A 127 -4.64 2.62 -7.08
N PHE A 128 -3.34 2.87 -6.93
CA PHE A 128 -2.42 3.12 -8.04
C PHE A 128 -1.09 2.40 -7.80
N GLN A 129 -0.36 2.07 -8.87
CA GLN A 129 0.98 1.49 -8.75
C GLN A 129 2.04 2.60 -8.70
N GLY A 130 2.94 2.51 -7.73
CA GLY A 130 4.04 3.44 -7.49
C GLY A 130 4.10 3.97 -6.06
N GLU A 131 5.13 4.79 -5.79
CA GLU A 131 5.24 5.62 -4.58
C GLU A 131 4.37 6.89 -4.72
N ALA A 132 4.16 7.61 -3.61
CA ALA A 132 3.53 8.93 -3.66
C ALA A 132 4.31 9.89 -4.58
N GLY A 133 3.61 10.70 -5.38
CA GLY A 133 4.18 11.54 -6.44
C GLY A 133 4.39 10.85 -7.79
N ALA A 134 4.09 9.56 -7.93
CA ALA A 134 4.16 8.87 -9.21
C ALA A 134 3.18 9.45 -10.25
N TYR A 135 3.48 9.29 -11.55
CA TYR A 135 2.59 9.75 -12.62
C TYR A 135 1.18 9.12 -12.55
N SER A 136 1.04 7.92 -12.00
CA SER A 136 -0.24 7.26 -11.71
C SER A 136 -1.08 7.98 -10.65
N GLU A 137 -0.46 8.72 -9.73
CA GLU A 137 -1.15 9.54 -8.73
C GLU A 137 -1.52 10.91 -9.30
N LYS A 138 -0.63 11.50 -10.13
CA LYS A 138 -0.94 12.78 -10.78
C LYS A 138 -2.10 12.64 -11.79
N SER A 139 -2.10 11.58 -12.59
CA SER A 139 -3.18 11.26 -13.53
C SER A 139 -4.50 10.91 -12.83
N LEU A 140 -4.45 10.38 -11.60
CA LEU A 140 -5.61 10.24 -10.72
C LEU A 140 -6.16 11.61 -10.30
N ARG A 141 -5.31 12.49 -9.78
CA ARG A 141 -5.73 13.81 -9.26
C ARG A 141 -6.27 14.72 -10.37
N GLU A 142 -5.76 14.59 -11.59
CA GLU A 142 -6.29 15.29 -12.77
C GLU A 142 -7.65 14.73 -13.25
N LEU A 143 -7.91 13.42 -13.08
CA LEU A 143 -9.18 12.78 -13.47
C LEU A 143 -10.31 12.89 -12.41
N LEU A 144 -9.96 12.81 -11.12
CA LEU A 144 -10.92 12.68 -10.00
C LEU A 144 -10.88 13.83 -9.00
N GLY A 145 -10.00 14.82 -9.21
CA GLY A 145 -9.75 15.91 -8.28
C GLY A 145 -8.88 15.52 -7.07
N HIS A 146 -8.63 16.49 -6.19
CA HIS A 146 -7.73 16.32 -5.04
C HIS A 146 -8.38 15.66 -3.83
N ASN A 147 -9.72 15.55 -3.81
CA ASN A 147 -10.53 15.13 -2.66
C ASN A 147 -10.64 13.60 -2.47
N VAL A 148 -10.05 12.80 -3.36
CA VAL A 148 -10.04 11.33 -3.28
C VAL A 148 -8.82 10.80 -2.52
N ILE A 149 -8.97 9.66 -1.83
CA ILE A 149 -7.87 9.00 -1.14
C ILE A 149 -7.08 8.15 -2.16
N SER A 150 -5.93 8.67 -2.56
CA SER A 150 -4.93 7.98 -3.37
C SER A 150 -4.19 6.91 -2.53
N VAL A 151 -4.26 5.64 -2.93
CA VAL A 151 -3.66 4.51 -2.21
C VAL A 151 -2.50 3.93 -3.02
N PRO A 152 -1.23 4.20 -2.65
CA PRO A 152 -0.06 3.65 -3.34
C PRO A 152 0.06 2.14 -3.15
N ARG A 153 0.60 1.44 -4.16
CA ARG A 153 0.77 -0.02 -4.17
C ARG A 153 2.05 -0.43 -4.90
N PRO A 154 2.75 -1.49 -4.45
CA PRO A 154 4.06 -1.86 -5.00
C PRO A 154 4.00 -2.38 -6.45
N ASN A 155 2.91 -3.05 -6.85
CA ASN A 155 2.75 -3.62 -8.18
C ASN A 155 1.29 -3.57 -8.68
N PHE A 156 1.11 -3.72 -9.99
CA PHE A 156 -0.21 -3.62 -10.61
C PHE A 156 -1.21 -4.63 -10.05
N GLU A 157 -0.84 -5.92 -9.89
CA GLU A 157 -1.75 -6.94 -9.36
C GLU A 157 -2.30 -6.58 -7.96
N SER A 158 -1.49 -5.95 -7.11
CA SER A 158 -1.93 -5.48 -5.79
C SER A 158 -2.91 -4.29 -5.82
N CYS A 159 -3.06 -3.61 -6.98
CA CYS A 159 -4.11 -2.63 -7.25
C CYS A 159 -5.43 -3.33 -7.64
N TYR A 160 -5.39 -4.25 -8.62
CA TYR A 160 -6.55 -5.06 -9.02
C TYR A 160 -7.13 -5.83 -7.82
N ARG A 161 -6.26 -6.40 -7.00
CA ARG A 161 -6.64 -7.09 -5.76
C ARG A 161 -7.34 -6.17 -4.76
N ALA A 162 -6.92 -4.91 -4.61
CA ALA A 162 -7.55 -3.95 -3.69
C ALA A 162 -8.99 -3.60 -4.09
N VAL A 163 -9.25 -3.48 -5.39
CA VAL A 163 -10.61 -3.23 -5.90
C VAL A 163 -11.48 -4.47 -5.77
N ALA A 164 -10.94 -5.65 -6.06
CA ALA A 164 -11.64 -6.93 -5.92
C ALA A 164 -11.96 -7.28 -4.45
N SER A 165 -11.08 -6.95 -3.49
CA SER A 165 -11.29 -7.15 -2.06
C SER A 165 -12.20 -6.12 -1.39
N LYS A 166 -12.54 -5.02 -2.10
CA LYS A 166 -13.23 -3.82 -1.56
C LYS A 166 -12.39 -2.98 -0.58
N GLU A 167 -11.07 -3.15 -0.59
CA GLU A 167 -10.10 -2.29 0.11
C GLU A 167 -9.98 -0.89 -0.52
N CYS A 168 -10.18 -0.82 -1.84
CA CYS A 168 -10.35 0.40 -2.64
C CYS A 168 -11.61 0.28 -3.49
N ASP A 169 -12.17 1.40 -3.94
CA ASP A 169 -13.36 1.45 -4.77
C ASP A 169 -13.05 1.38 -6.26
N TYR A 170 -11.94 2.01 -6.66
CA TYR A 170 -11.41 1.98 -8.02
C TYR A 170 -9.90 1.71 -8.02
N ALA A 171 -9.34 1.44 -9.19
CA ALA A 171 -7.90 1.50 -9.43
C ALA A 171 -7.62 2.23 -10.73
N ILE A 172 -6.57 3.05 -10.76
CA ILE A 172 -6.06 3.66 -11.99
C ILE A 172 -4.83 2.90 -12.47
N VAL A 173 -4.79 2.52 -13.75
CA VAL A 173 -3.68 1.75 -14.33
C VAL A 173 -3.28 2.32 -15.69
N PRO A 174 -1.98 2.50 -15.98
CA PRO A 174 -1.52 2.89 -17.30
C PRO A 174 -1.63 1.69 -18.26
N ILE A 175 -2.20 1.89 -19.44
CA ILE A 175 -2.45 0.81 -20.41
C ILE A 175 -1.57 0.93 -21.67
N GLU A 176 -1.19 2.14 -22.05
CA GLU A 176 -0.24 2.43 -23.14
C GLU A 176 0.43 3.79 -22.95
N ASN A 177 1.64 3.95 -23.46
CA ASN A 177 2.39 5.21 -23.53
C ASN A 177 2.84 5.45 -24.97
N SER A 178 2.82 6.70 -25.45
CA SER A 178 3.14 7.04 -26.85
C SER A 178 4.56 6.64 -27.29
N LEU A 179 5.51 6.61 -26.35
CA LEU A 179 6.92 6.27 -26.61
C LEU A 179 7.25 4.80 -26.25
N GLY A 180 6.60 4.24 -25.22
CA GLY A 180 6.84 2.89 -24.71
C GLY A 180 5.92 1.79 -25.25
N GLY A 181 4.80 2.15 -25.90
CA GLY A 181 3.78 1.21 -26.34
C GLY A 181 2.89 0.68 -25.21
N SER A 182 2.27 -0.49 -25.44
CA SER A 182 1.27 -1.08 -24.56
C SER A 182 1.83 -1.81 -23.34
N ILE A 183 1.24 -1.57 -22.17
CA ILE A 183 1.63 -2.18 -20.89
C ILE A 183 0.90 -3.52 -20.74
N HIS A 184 1.51 -4.56 -21.32
CA HIS A 184 0.95 -5.91 -21.43
C HIS A 184 0.54 -6.58 -20.11
N GLU A 185 1.14 -6.21 -18.99
CA GLU A 185 0.78 -6.75 -17.67
C GLU A 185 -0.65 -6.34 -17.26
N ASN A 186 -1.04 -5.08 -17.46
CA ASN A 186 -2.38 -4.59 -17.12
C ASN A 186 -3.46 -5.21 -18.02
N TYR A 187 -3.13 -5.50 -19.28
CA TYR A 187 -3.97 -6.32 -20.15
C TYR A 187 -4.17 -7.75 -19.62
N ASP A 188 -3.12 -8.41 -19.13
CA ASP A 188 -3.22 -9.75 -18.54
C ASP A 188 -3.98 -9.75 -17.19
N LEU A 189 -3.88 -8.68 -16.41
CA LEU A 189 -4.59 -8.53 -15.14
C LEU A 189 -6.08 -8.27 -15.33
N MET A 190 -6.48 -7.44 -16.31
CA MET A 190 -7.88 -7.28 -16.71
C MET A 190 -8.54 -8.61 -17.15
N LEU A 191 -7.76 -9.55 -17.70
CA LEU A 191 -8.25 -10.88 -18.08
C LEU A 191 -8.46 -11.83 -16.89
N ARG A 192 -7.67 -11.69 -15.82
CA ARG A 192 -7.77 -12.52 -14.59
C ARG A 192 -8.86 -12.00 -13.66
N TYR A 193 -8.82 -10.71 -13.34
CA TYR A 193 -9.75 -10.08 -12.41
C TYR A 193 -11.09 -9.76 -13.09
N ASP A 194 -12.15 -9.61 -12.31
CA ASP A 194 -13.48 -9.20 -12.81
C ASP A 194 -13.77 -7.74 -12.47
N LEU A 195 -12.95 -6.88 -13.05
CA LEU A 195 -13.12 -5.42 -13.05
C LEU A 195 -13.52 -4.96 -14.45
N THR A 196 -14.22 -3.84 -14.52
CA THR A 196 -14.64 -3.17 -15.76
C THR A 196 -14.03 -1.78 -15.85
N ILE A 197 -13.69 -1.34 -17.05
CA ILE A 197 -13.27 0.05 -17.31
C ILE A 197 -14.48 0.97 -17.12
N VAL A 198 -14.30 2.06 -16.37
CA VAL A 198 -15.34 3.06 -16.07
C VAL A 198 -15.02 4.46 -16.59
N ALA A 199 -13.75 4.79 -16.84
CA ALA A 199 -13.28 6.01 -17.49
C ALA A 199 -11.85 5.81 -18.05
N GLU A 200 -11.39 6.74 -18.89
CA GLU A 200 -10.01 6.80 -19.40
C GLU A 200 -9.40 8.20 -19.23
N HIS A 201 -8.07 8.29 -19.18
CA HIS A 201 -7.37 9.57 -19.09
C HIS A 201 -6.03 9.58 -19.81
N ASP A 202 -5.92 10.41 -20.84
CA ASP A 202 -4.71 10.61 -21.65
C ASP A 202 -3.83 11.67 -20.99
N PHE A 203 -2.95 11.21 -20.10
CA PHE A 203 -2.15 12.05 -19.23
C PHE A 203 -0.80 12.45 -19.87
N ARG A 204 -0.43 13.74 -19.80
CA ARG A 204 0.81 14.27 -20.39
C ARG A 204 2.00 14.12 -19.42
N VAL A 205 2.96 13.26 -19.75
CA VAL A 205 4.12 12.93 -18.90
C VAL A 205 5.22 13.98 -19.07
N ARG A 206 5.13 15.06 -18.30
CA ARG A 206 6.20 16.07 -18.18
C ARG A 206 7.21 15.68 -17.11
N HIS A 207 8.47 15.57 -17.51
CA HIS A 207 9.59 15.33 -16.60
C HIS A 207 10.09 16.65 -16.02
N CYS A 208 10.47 16.62 -14.74
CA CYS A 208 10.99 17.77 -14.00
C CYS A 208 12.37 17.45 -13.45
N LEU A 209 13.30 18.42 -13.50
CA LEU A 209 14.59 18.34 -12.82
C LEU A 209 14.42 18.81 -11.37
N LEU A 210 14.37 17.88 -10.42
CA LEU A 210 14.17 18.14 -9.00
C LEU A 210 15.50 18.08 -8.24
N THR A 211 15.79 19.04 -7.37
CA THR A 211 17.00 19.05 -6.52
C THR A 211 16.66 19.29 -5.05
N MET A 212 17.66 19.20 -4.17
CA MET A 212 17.53 19.85 -2.86
C MET A 212 17.25 21.36 -3.04
N PRO A 213 16.48 21.99 -2.13
CA PRO A 213 16.26 23.43 -2.14
C PRO A 213 17.58 24.22 -2.07
N GLY A 214 17.68 25.28 -2.88
CA GLY A 214 18.82 26.20 -2.90
C GLY A 214 20.03 25.80 -3.76
N LEU A 215 20.05 24.59 -4.34
CA LEU A 215 21.17 24.15 -5.20
C LEU A 215 21.28 24.98 -6.50
N ASP A 216 22.47 25.42 -6.88
CA ASP A 216 22.69 26.04 -8.20
C ASP A 216 22.63 24.95 -9.29
N PRO A 217 21.86 25.13 -10.38
CA PRO A 217 21.85 24.19 -11.52
C PRO A 217 23.24 23.87 -12.10
N LYS A 218 24.25 24.75 -11.89
CA LYS A 218 25.65 24.52 -12.28
C LYS A 218 26.37 23.44 -11.47
N ASP A 219 25.89 23.10 -10.27
CA ASP A 219 26.53 22.13 -9.37
C ASP A 219 25.95 20.72 -9.49
N VAL A 220 24.82 20.58 -10.20
CA VAL A 220 24.30 19.27 -10.62
C VAL A 220 25.32 18.55 -11.51
N ARG A 221 25.71 17.34 -11.11
CA ARG A 221 26.61 16.42 -11.82
C ARG A 221 25.89 15.15 -12.24
N TYR A 222 24.88 14.73 -11.48
CA TYR A 222 24.16 13.47 -11.69
C TYR A 222 22.65 13.68 -11.78
N ALA A 223 21.97 12.83 -12.55
CA ALA A 223 20.51 12.75 -12.59
C ALA A 223 20.06 11.30 -12.37
N ILE A 224 19.27 11.06 -11.32
CA ILE A 224 18.72 9.75 -11.00
C ILE A 224 17.25 9.62 -11.41
N SER A 225 16.91 8.53 -12.11
CA SER A 225 15.53 8.14 -12.42
C SER A 225 15.44 6.73 -13.00
N HIS A 226 14.22 6.25 -13.21
CA HIS A 226 13.94 5.04 -13.97
C HIS A 226 14.56 5.13 -15.38
N PRO A 227 15.20 4.07 -15.92
CA PRO A 227 15.91 4.11 -17.20
C PRO A 227 15.14 4.72 -18.37
N GLN A 228 13.82 4.49 -18.44
CA GLN A 228 12.97 5.06 -19.50
C GLN A 228 12.84 6.59 -19.40
N ALA A 229 12.78 7.15 -18.19
CA ALA A 229 12.72 8.59 -17.99
C ALA A 229 14.08 9.25 -18.30
N LEU A 230 15.18 8.61 -17.93
CA LEU A 230 16.54 9.04 -18.33
C LEU A 230 16.72 9.02 -19.84
N SER A 231 16.25 7.97 -20.53
CA SER A 231 16.31 7.90 -22.01
C SER A 231 15.32 8.83 -22.72
N GLN A 232 14.39 9.45 -21.99
CA GLN A 232 13.46 10.47 -22.49
C GLN A 232 13.97 11.90 -22.21
N CYS A 233 15.13 12.09 -21.57
CA CYS A 233 15.73 13.40 -21.28
C CYS A 233 17.24 13.42 -21.66
N ASP A 234 17.64 12.58 -22.61
CA ASP A 234 19.03 12.27 -22.93
C ASP A 234 19.74 13.45 -23.64
N ASN A 235 19.05 14.21 -24.49
CA ASN A 235 19.66 15.43 -25.06
C ASN A 235 19.77 16.54 -24.01
N TYR A 236 18.73 16.71 -23.18
CA TYR A 236 18.76 17.67 -22.06
C TYR A 236 19.95 17.41 -21.14
N LEU A 237 20.11 16.17 -20.64
CA LEU A 237 21.19 15.79 -19.73
C LEU A 237 22.57 15.97 -20.36
N ARG A 238 22.75 15.53 -21.62
CA ARG A 238 24.01 15.73 -22.36
C ARG A 238 24.35 17.19 -22.57
N SER A 239 23.36 18.05 -22.87
CA SER A 239 23.58 19.48 -23.10
C SER A 239 24.16 20.21 -21.88
N ARG A 240 23.91 19.68 -20.67
CA ARG A 240 24.38 20.22 -19.39
C ARG A 240 25.54 19.43 -18.77
N GLY A 241 26.00 18.36 -19.44
CA GLY A 241 27.05 17.49 -18.92
C GLY A 241 26.64 16.66 -17.69
N ILE A 242 25.33 16.50 -17.45
CA ILE A 242 24.79 15.78 -16.29
C ILE A 242 24.78 14.28 -16.61
N LEU A 243 25.30 13.46 -15.71
CA LEU A 243 25.42 12.01 -15.89
C LEU A 243 24.14 11.28 -15.46
N PRO A 244 23.44 10.57 -16.37
CA PRO A 244 22.28 9.75 -16.02
C PRO A 244 22.69 8.51 -15.22
N ILE A 245 22.06 8.28 -14.07
CA ILE A 245 22.27 7.08 -13.24
C ILE A 245 20.93 6.36 -13.01
N PRO A 246 20.78 5.10 -13.46
CA PRO A 246 19.52 4.39 -13.41
C PRO A 246 19.15 3.94 -11.99
N THR A 247 17.95 4.29 -11.57
CA THR A 247 17.28 3.83 -10.34
C THR A 247 16.00 3.07 -10.69
N TYR A 248 15.21 2.67 -9.69
CA TYR A 248 14.04 1.82 -9.91
C TYR A 248 12.77 2.57 -10.34
N ASP A 249 12.54 3.78 -9.83
CA ASP A 249 11.34 4.56 -10.06
C ASP A 249 11.63 6.07 -10.11
N THR A 250 10.79 6.78 -10.83
CA THR A 250 10.74 8.24 -10.95
C THR A 250 10.49 8.92 -9.59
N ALA A 251 9.35 8.68 -8.94
CA ALA A 251 9.02 9.27 -7.64
C ALA A 251 9.93 8.75 -6.52
N GLY A 252 10.27 7.46 -6.56
CA GLY A 252 11.30 6.86 -5.71
C GLY A 252 12.66 7.56 -5.78
N SER A 253 13.03 8.17 -6.91
CA SER A 253 14.28 8.94 -7.02
C SER A 253 14.23 10.28 -6.31
N ALA A 254 13.08 10.97 -6.36
CA ALA A 254 12.87 12.18 -5.58
C ALA A 254 12.87 11.87 -4.07
N LYS A 255 12.23 10.76 -3.69
CA LYS A 255 12.25 10.20 -2.33
C LYS A 255 13.68 9.94 -1.83
N MET A 256 14.51 9.25 -2.62
CA MET A 256 15.93 8.97 -2.28
C MET A 256 16.75 10.24 -2.00
N ILE A 257 16.54 11.34 -2.73
CA ILE A 257 17.21 12.61 -2.45
C ILE A 257 16.69 13.23 -1.15
N SER A 258 15.36 13.30 -0.98
CA SER A 258 14.73 13.88 0.21
C SER A 258 15.11 13.16 1.51
N GLU A 259 15.07 11.83 1.52
CA GLU A 259 15.48 11.01 2.66
C GLU A 259 16.97 11.13 2.97
N CYS A 260 17.81 11.42 1.97
CA CYS A 260 19.23 11.71 2.15
C CYS A 260 19.49 13.12 2.69
N ILE A 261 18.74 14.15 2.25
CA ILE A 261 18.76 15.50 2.85
C ILE A 261 18.34 15.43 4.33
N ARG A 262 17.30 14.66 4.62
CA ARG A 262 16.71 14.49 5.96
C ARG A 262 17.54 13.57 6.87
N GLY A 263 18.67 13.03 6.39
CA GLY A 263 19.58 12.19 7.17
C GLY A 263 19.07 10.77 7.49
N VAL A 264 17.89 10.38 6.99
CA VAL A 264 17.26 9.07 7.24
C VAL A 264 18.13 7.95 6.66
N ILE A 265 18.50 8.10 5.38
CA ILE A 265 19.54 7.29 4.73
C ILE A 265 20.85 8.08 4.69
N GLY A 266 21.63 8.00 5.77
CA GLY A 266 22.87 8.77 5.95
C GLY A 266 23.91 8.58 4.85
N GLY A 267 23.85 9.41 3.81
CA GLY A 267 24.78 9.52 2.68
C GLY A 267 24.87 8.33 1.72
N ARG A 268 24.32 7.15 2.08
CA ARG A 268 24.53 5.88 1.37
C ARG A 268 23.34 5.37 0.56
N GLY A 269 22.19 6.03 0.64
CA GLY A 269 21.01 5.65 -0.15
C GLY A 269 21.02 6.20 -1.58
N LEU A 270 21.86 7.20 -1.86
CA LEU A 270 22.14 7.65 -3.23
C LEU A 270 23.24 6.77 -3.88
N PRO A 271 23.28 6.66 -5.23
CA PRO A 271 24.31 5.90 -5.94
C PRO A 271 25.74 6.41 -5.72
N GLU A 272 26.74 5.58 -6.04
CA GLU A 272 28.16 5.93 -5.84
C GLU A 272 28.54 7.23 -6.57
N GLY A 273 29.07 8.20 -5.83
CA GLY A 273 29.41 9.55 -6.31
C GLY A 273 28.31 10.62 -6.14
N CYS A 274 27.06 10.20 -5.92
CA CYS A 274 25.92 11.10 -5.72
C CYS A 274 25.86 11.63 -4.28
N THR A 275 25.67 12.93 -4.10
CA THR A 275 25.24 13.59 -2.86
C THR A 275 24.04 14.49 -3.17
N PRO A 276 23.23 14.90 -2.17
CA PRO A 276 22.14 15.85 -2.41
C PRO A 276 22.60 17.14 -3.10
N ASP A 277 23.83 17.57 -2.79
CA ASP A 277 24.47 18.80 -3.26
C ASP A 277 25.04 18.69 -4.70
N ASN A 278 24.96 17.53 -5.34
CA ASN A 278 25.41 17.33 -6.72
C ASN A 278 24.44 16.51 -7.60
N THR A 279 23.28 16.11 -7.06
CA THR A 279 22.37 15.17 -7.71
C THR A 279 20.96 15.74 -7.85
N ALA A 280 20.39 15.58 -9.03
CA ALA A 280 18.98 15.82 -9.30
C ALA A 280 18.22 14.50 -9.46
N ALA A 281 16.92 14.51 -9.22
CA ALA A 281 15.99 13.45 -9.61
C ALA A 281 15.19 13.90 -10.83
N ILE A 282 14.91 12.98 -11.75
CA ILE A 282 13.94 13.22 -12.83
C ILE A 282 12.63 12.52 -12.46
N ALA A 283 11.60 13.31 -12.14
CA ALA A 283 10.29 12.82 -11.73
C ALA A 283 9.18 13.82 -12.09
N SER A 284 7.96 13.58 -11.60
CA SER A 284 6.85 14.52 -11.74
C SER A 284 7.01 15.74 -10.82
N ASN A 285 6.40 16.88 -11.17
CA ASN A 285 6.33 18.03 -10.26
C ASN A 285 5.58 17.71 -8.94
N LEU A 286 4.64 16.76 -8.95
CA LEU A 286 3.96 16.27 -7.75
C LEU A 286 4.96 15.59 -6.80
N ALA A 287 5.89 14.78 -7.30
CA ALA A 287 6.96 14.21 -6.48
C ALA A 287 7.87 15.28 -5.87
N GLY A 288 8.11 16.40 -6.59
CA GLY A 288 8.80 17.57 -6.04
C GLY A 288 8.11 18.10 -4.78
N ILE A 289 6.81 18.35 -4.88
CA ILE A 289 5.96 18.82 -3.76
C ILE A 289 5.95 17.79 -2.62
N THR A 290 5.61 16.53 -2.92
CA THR A 290 5.49 15.42 -1.94
C THR A 290 6.77 15.20 -1.13
N PHE A 291 7.95 15.40 -1.73
CA PHE A 291 9.23 15.14 -1.08
C PHE A 291 10.02 16.41 -0.70
N GLY A 292 9.42 17.60 -0.83
CA GLY A 292 10.06 18.87 -0.47
C GLY A 292 11.28 19.23 -1.32
N LEU A 293 11.32 18.78 -2.57
CA LEU A 293 12.37 19.10 -3.53
C LEU A 293 12.01 20.32 -4.39
N GLU A 294 13.01 21.11 -4.75
CA GLU A 294 12.84 22.27 -5.63
C GLU A 294 12.87 21.83 -7.09
N CYS A 295 11.83 22.19 -7.85
CA CYS A 295 11.83 22.02 -9.30
C CYS A 295 12.66 23.14 -9.95
N LYS A 296 13.79 22.78 -10.56
CA LYS A 296 14.66 23.72 -11.28
C LYS A 296 14.21 23.95 -12.72
N GLU A 297 13.58 22.95 -13.34
CA GLU A 297 13.09 23.02 -14.72
C GLU A 297 12.00 21.96 -14.96
N GLU A 298 10.87 22.33 -15.57
CA GLU A 298 9.77 21.43 -15.98
C GLU A 298 9.74 21.33 -17.52
N GLY A 299 9.44 20.14 -18.06
CA GLY A 299 9.40 19.90 -19.51
C GLY A 299 10.78 19.58 -20.09
N ILE A 300 11.60 18.86 -19.33
CA ILE A 300 12.98 18.50 -19.74
C ILE A 300 13.06 17.30 -20.69
N GLU A 301 11.91 16.73 -21.08
CA GLU A 301 11.84 15.62 -22.02
C GLU A 301 12.23 16.01 -23.46
N ASP A 302 12.84 15.06 -24.18
CA ASP A 302 13.29 15.20 -25.56
C ASP A 302 12.14 15.22 -26.60
N ASP A 303 10.93 14.81 -26.19
CA ASP A 303 9.74 14.66 -27.04
C ASP A 303 8.51 15.22 -26.31
N ASP A 304 7.94 16.30 -26.82
CA ASP A 304 6.81 16.99 -26.20
C ASP A 304 5.44 16.30 -26.43
N SER A 305 5.44 15.13 -27.08
CA SER A 305 4.28 14.26 -27.30
C SER A 305 4.26 13.00 -26.41
N ASN A 306 5.03 12.99 -25.31
CA ASN A 306 5.03 11.92 -24.31
C ASN A 306 3.71 11.89 -23.49
N PHE A 307 2.76 11.04 -23.89
CA PHE A 307 1.47 10.81 -23.25
C PHE A 307 1.35 9.36 -22.75
N THR A 308 0.70 9.16 -21.60
CA THR A 308 0.32 7.84 -21.07
C THR A 308 -1.18 7.79 -20.88
N ARG A 309 -1.84 6.84 -21.53
CA ARG A 309 -3.27 6.58 -21.35
C ARG A 309 -3.48 5.69 -20.12
N PHE A 310 -4.23 6.21 -19.17
CA PHE A 310 -4.68 5.51 -17.98
C PHE A 310 -6.13 5.05 -18.14
N LEU A 311 -6.47 3.91 -17.52
CA LEU A 311 -7.83 3.41 -17.39
C LEU A 311 -8.21 3.40 -15.91
N LEU A 312 -9.39 3.94 -15.59
CA LEU A 312 -10.01 3.80 -14.29
C LEU A 312 -10.85 2.52 -14.29
N LEU A 313 -10.57 1.62 -13.34
CA LEU A 313 -11.20 0.31 -13.22
C LEU A 313 -12.07 0.24 -11.97
N GLY A 314 -13.30 -0.26 -12.11
CA GLY A 314 -14.26 -0.45 -11.02
C GLY A 314 -14.83 -1.87 -10.98
N ARG A 315 -15.59 -2.18 -9.93
CA ARG A 315 -16.32 -3.47 -9.77
C ARG A 315 -17.60 -3.59 -10.61
N GLY A 316 -18.08 -2.49 -11.18
CA GLY A 316 -19.30 -2.45 -11.97
C GLY A 316 -19.15 -1.46 -13.13
N GLY A 317 -19.73 -1.79 -14.27
CA GLY A 317 -19.68 -0.96 -15.47
C GLY A 317 -20.59 0.26 -15.37
N VAL A 318 -20.27 1.29 -16.16
CA VAL A 318 -21.06 2.52 -16.26
C VAL A 318 -21.91 2.61 -17.53
N VAL A 319 -21.99 1.51 -18.30
CA VAL A 319 -22.63 1.44 -19.62
C VAL A 319 -24.09 1.94 -19.62
N GLN A 320 -24.84 1.68 -18.55
CA GLN A 320 -26.22 2.11 -18.33
C GLN A 320 -26.40 3.63 -18.11
N TYR A 321 -25.32 4.38 -17.88
CA TYR A 321 -25.32 5.85 -17.78
C TYR A 321 -24.89 6.52 -19.10
N LEU A 322 -24.48 5.75 -20.10
CA LEU A 322 -24.15 6.26 -21.43
C LEU A 322 -25.43 6.56 -22.22
N ASN A 323 -25.37 7.58 -23.07
CA ASN A 323 -26.42 7.92 -24.01
C ASN A 323 -25.80 8.54 -25.27
N LYS A 324 -26.58 8.65 -26.36
CA LYS A 324 -26.11 9.10 -27.67
C LYS A 324 -25.54 10.53 -27.74
N LYS A 325 -25.58 11.32 -26.65
CA LYS A 325 -24.92 12.63 -26.53
C LYS A 325 -23.55 12.58 -25.85
N ILE A 326 -23.11 11.42 -25.38
CA ILE A 326 -21.84 11.21 -24.70
C ILE A 326 -20.91 10.40 -25.62
N PRO A 327 -19.83 11.02 -26.17
CA PRO A 327 -18.79 10.27 -26.87
C PRO A 327 -18.30 9.13 -25.98
N SER A 328 -18.41 7.91 -26.50
CA SER A 328 -18.23 6.67 -25.74
C SER A 328 -17.21 5.80 -26.44
N LYS A 329 -16.44 5.03 -25.67
CA LYS A 329 -15.48 4.06 -26.16
C LYS A 329 -15.80 2.71 -25.55
N THR A 330 -15.75 1.65 -26.36
CA THR A 330 -15.90 0.27 -25.89
C THR A 330 -14.60 -0.49 -26.15
N SER A 331 -13.93 -0.90 -25.08
CA SER A 331 -12.73 -1.74 -25.16
C SER A 331 -13.12 -3.20 -25.07
N LEU A 332 -12.59 -4.03 -25.97
CA LEU A 332 -12.85 -5.47 -26.00
C LEU A 332 -11.59 -6.28 -26.33
N VAL A 333 -11.64 -7.55 -25.96
CA VAL A 333 -10.59 -8.53 -26.21
C VAL A 333 -11.19 -9.77 -26.83
N PHE A 334 -10.56 -10.28 -27.89
CA PHE A 334 -11.02 -11.48 -28.59
C PHE A 334 -9.86 -12.36 -29.07
N THR A 335 -10.16 -13.61 -29.39
CA THR A 335 -9.20 -14.57 -29.98
C THR A 335 -9.80 -15.24 -31.19
N LEU A 336 -9.02 -15.37 -32.26
CA LEU A 336 -9.46 -15.96 -33.53
C LEU A 336 -8.77 -17.31 -33.80
N PRO A 337 -9.38 -18.18 -34.63
CA PRO A 337 -8.63 -19.25 -35.28
C PRO A 337 -7.46 -18.62 -36.08
N ASN A 338 -6.25 -19.14 -35.88
CA ASN A 338 -5.05 -18.61 -36.53
C ASN A 338 -4.92 -19.15 -37.98
N ASN A 339 -5.80 -18.67 -38.87
CA ASN A 339 -5.75 -18.90 -40.31
C ASN A 339 -5.67 -17.57 -41.10
N ALA A 340 -5.24 -17.66 -42.35
CA ALA A 340 -5.01 -16.47 -43.18
C ALA A 340 -6.31 -15.68 -43.41
N GLY A 341 -6.26 -14.37 -43.18
CA GLY A 341 -7.42 -13.48 -43.32
C GLY A 341 -8.43 -13.50 -42.17
N ALA A 342 -8.18 -14.23 -41.07
CA ALA A 342 -9.06 -14.23 -39.89
C ALA A 342 -9.35 -12.83 -39.38
N LEU A 343 -8.29 -12.04 -39.14
CA LEU A 343 -8.42 -10.68 -38.60
C LEU A 343 -9.24 -9.77 -39.52
N TYR A 344 -8.98 -9.81 -40.83
CA TYR A 344 -9.75 -9.04 -41.83
C TYR A 344 -11.26 -9.35 -41.76
N LYS A 345 -11.63 -10.64 -41.70
CA LYS A 345 -13.04 -11.07 -41.58
C LYS A 345 -13.69 -10.61 -40.26
N SER A 346 -12.94 -10.61 -39.17
CA SER A 346 -13.44 -10.18 -37.86
C SER A 346 -13.64 -8.65 -37.79
N LEU A 347 -12.75 -7.85 -38.38
CA LEU A 347 -12.87 -6.38 -38.37
C LEU A 347 -13.95 -5.87 -39.33
N ALA A 348 -14.21 -6.60 -40.42
CA ALA A 348 -15.29 -6.29 -41.35
C ALA A 348 -16.67 -6.22 -40.68
N CYS A 349 -16.89 -6.85 -39.50
CA CYS A 349 -18.16 -6.71 -38.79
C CYS A 349 -18.41 -5.29 -38.25
N PHE A 350 -17.34 -4.54 -37.93
CA PHE A 350 -17.38 -3.14 -37.51
C PHE A 350 -17.37 -2.20 -38.71
N SER A 351 -16.45 -2.44 -39.67
CA SER A 351 -16.25 -1.56 -40.82
C SER A 351 -17.44 -1.54 -41.80
N LEU A 352 -18.20 -2.63 -41.91
CA LEU A 352 -19.44 -2.69 -42.71
C LEU A 352 -20.67 -2.10 -41.97
N ARG A 353 -20.45 -1.41 -40.85
CA ARG A 353 -21.47 -0.73 -40.03
C ARG A 353 -21.06 0.70 -39.65
N ASP A 354 -20.01 1.22 -40.31
CA ASP A 354 -19.43 2.55 -40.05
C ASP A 354 -19.02 2.76 -38.58
N ILE A 355 -18.51 1.70 -37.93
CA ILE A 355 -18.03 1.74 -36.54
C ILE A 355 -16.51 1.94 -36.54
N ASP A 356 -16.08 3.14 -36.14
CA ASP A 356 -14.67 3.51 -36.04
C ASP A 356 -13.92 2.74 -34.93
N MET A 357 -12.65 2.45 -35.20
CA MET A 357 -11.73 1.71 -34.34
C MET A 357 -10.53 2.61 -33.99
N SER A 358 -10.32 2.92 -32.71
CA SER A 358 -9.25 3.83 -32.26
C SER A 358 -7.96 3.13 -31.85
N LYS A 359 -8.01 1.85 -31.46
CA LYS A 359 -6.84 1.01 -31.17
C LYS A 359 -7.08 -0.40 -31.67
N ILE A 360 -6.07 -1.01 -32.28
CA ILE A 360 -6.02 -2.45 -32.51
C ILE A 360 -4.61 -3.00 -32.24
N GLU A 361 -4.52 -4.12 -31.53
CA GLU A 361 -3.25 -4.74 -31.19
C GLU A 361 -3.35 -6.27 -31.15
N SER A 362 -2.43 -6.97 -31.83
CA SER A 362 -2.31 -8.43 -31.79
C SER A 362 -1.17 -8.89 -30.88
N ARG A 363 -1.44 -9.77 -29.92
CA ARG A 363 -0.43 -10.29 -28.97
C ARG A 363 -0.45 -11.82 -28.88
N PRO A 364 0.71 -12.50 -28.98
CA PRO A 364 0.77 -13.95 -28.81
C PRO A 364 0.50 -14.34 -27.35
N MET A 365 -0.43 -15.27 -27.13
CA MET A 365 -0.93 -15.67 -25.81
C MET A 365 -0.37 -17.03 -25.37
N SER A 366 -0.12 -17.22 -24.07
CA SER A 366 0.27 -18.52 -23.52
C SER A 366 -0.90 -19.51 -23.52
N ALA A 367 -0.60 -20.80 -23.72
CA ALA A 367 -1.61 -21.86 -23.68
C ALA A 367 -2.32 -21.96 -22.31
N ALA A 368 -1.61 -21.63 -21.22
CA ALA A 368 -2.17 -21.60 -19.88
C ALA A 368 -3.24 -20.51 -19.73
N LEU A 369 -2.97 -19.29 -20.19
CA LEU A 369 -3.93 -18.18 -20.15
C LEU A 369 -5.15 -18.48 -21.04
N LEU A 370 -4.96 -19.01 -22.25
CA LEU A 370 -6.08 -19.37 -23.14
C LEU A 370 -6.97 -20.46 -22.52
N ASN A 371 -6.36 -21.49 -21.90
CA ASN A 371 -7.13 -22.55 -21.24
C ASN A 371 -7.92 -22.01 -20.04
N TYR A 372 -7.34 -21.09 -19.26
CA TYR A 372 -8.05 -20.37 -18.19
C TYR A 372 -9.22 -19.55 -18.74
N LEU A 373 -9.02 -18.79 -19.83
CA LEU A 373 -10.09 -18.00 -20.47
C LEU A 373 -11.23 -18.88 -20.98
N ARG A 374 -10.91 -19.98 -21.67
CA ARG A 374 -11.90 -20.95 -22.17
C ARG A 374 -12.70 -21.59 -21.04
N PHE A 375 -12.05 -22.00 -19.95
CA PHE A 375 -12.71 -22.53 -18.75
C PHE A 375 -13.60 -21.49 -18.05
N ARG A 376 -13.11 -20.26 -17.89
CA ARG A 376 -13.90 -19.16 -17.32
C ARG A 376 -15.14 -18.88 -18.17
N ASN A 377 -15.00 -18.89 -19.50
CA ASN A 377 -16.12 -18.60 -20.42
C ASN A 377 -17.23 -19.68 -20.35
N THR A 378 -16.88 -20.97 -20.29
CA THR A 378 -17.89 -22.05 -20.14
C THR A 378 -18.61 -22.00 -18.79
N VAL A 379 -17.91 -21.65 -17.70
CA VAL A 379 -18.56 -21.40 -16.39
C VAL A 379 -19.53 -20.22 -16.47
N THR A 380 -19.16 -19.11 -17.12
CA THR A 380 -20.04 -17.94 -17.28
C THR A 380 -21.29 -18.25 -18.13
N MET A 381 -21.17 -19.04 -19.20
CA MET A 381 -22.32 -19.42 -20.05
C MET A 381 -23.28 -20.38 -19.33
N ASN A 382 -22.76 -21.37 -18.61
CA ASN A 382 -23.59 -22.32 -17.85
C ASN A 382 -24.47 -21.60 -16.81
N ASN A 383 -23.95 -20.57 -16.13
CA ASN A 383 -24.70 -19.77 -15.17
C ASN A 383 -25.77 -18.83 -15.80
N ARG A 384 -25.88 -18.75 -17.13
CA ARG A 384 -26.89 -17.96 -17.84
C ARG A 384 -27.89 -18.81 -18.64
N GLY A 385 -27.93 -20.13 -18.43
CA GLY A 385 -28.91 -21.04 -19.03
C GLY A 385 -28.73 -21.32 -20.54
N GLY A 386 -27.71 -20.73 -21.17
CA GLY A 386 -27.40 -20.92 -22.60
C GLY A 386 -26.55 -22.17 -22.84
N GLY A 387 -27.19 -23.34 -22.91
CA GLY A 387 -26.51 -24.62 -23.12
C GLY A 387 -25.96 -24.84 -24.54
N VAL A 388 -24.80 -24.26 -24.86
CA VAL A 388 -24.04 -24.57 -26.09
C VAL A 388 -22.76 -25.33 -25.73
N GLY A 389 -22.72 -26.62 -26.07
CA GLY A 389 -21.58 -27.48 -25.77
C GLY A 389 -20.36 -27.16 -26.63
N ALA A 390 -19.33 -26.55 -26.03
CA ALA A 390 -18.04 -26.38 -26.67
C ALA A 390 -17.40 -27.75 -26.97
N SER A 391 -17.43 -28.16 -28.23
CA SER A 391 -16.89 -29.46 -28.66
C SER A 391 -15.39 -29.55 -28.38
N LEU A 392 -14.96 -30.62 -27.69
CA LEU A 392 -13.55 -30.96 -27.56
C LEU A 392 -13.03 -31.51 -28.90
N SER A 393 -12.65 -30.61 -29.81
CA SER A 393 -11.85 -30.95 -30.98
C SER A 393 -10.52 -31.58 -30.53
N THR A 394 -10.25 -32.81 -30.98
CA THR A 394 -9.05 -33.58 -30.64
C THR A 394 -7.75 -32.92 -31.15
N ASP A 395 -6.62 -33.35 -30.60
CA ASP A 395 -5.26 -32.83 -30.88
C ASP A 395 -4.76 -33.07 -32.33
N GLY A 396 -5.35 -32.38 -33.30
CA GLY A 396 -4.66 -31.98 -34.52
C GLY A 396 -3.67 -30.85 -34.23
N GLU A 397 -2.67 -30.64 -35.10
CA GLU A 397 -1.56 -29.69 -34.88
C GLU A 397 -2.03 -28.22 -34.72
N LEU A 398 -2.43 -27.84 -33.51
CA LEU A 398 -2.80 -26.47 -33.18
C LEU A 398 -1.56 -25.57 -33.28
N PRO A 399 -1.63 -24.44 -34.01
CA PRO A 399 -0.45 -23.64 -34.32
C PRO A 399 0.27 -23.15 -33.06
N ARG A 400 1.61 -23.24 -33.08
CA ARG A 400 2.50 -22.93 -31.95
C ARG A 400 2.29 -21.54 -31.34
N PHE A 401 1.77 -20.60 -32.13
CA PHE A 401 1.36 -19.28 -31.67
C PHE A 401 -0.15 -19.12 -31.85
N ARG A 402 -0.81 -18.67 -30.79
CA ARG A 402 -2.23 -18.25 -30.77
C ARG A 402 -2.26 -16.79 -30.33
N TYR A 403 -3.21 -16.01 -30.82
CA TYR A 403 -3.23 -14.55 -30.58
C TYR A 403 -4.51 -14.12 -29.87
N CYS A 404 -4.37 -13.20 -28.91
CA CYS A 404 -5.44 -12.26 -28.60
C CYS A 404 -5.29 -11.01 -29.47
N PHE A 405 -6.44 -10.36 -29.66
CA PHE A 405 -6.57 -9.03 -30.23
C PHE A 405 -7.26 -8.15 -29.20
N TYR A 406 -6.66 -7.01 -28.89
CA TYR A 406 -7.29 -5.93 -28.12
C TYR A 406 -7.77 -4.88 -29.12
N LEU A 407 -8.99 -4.39 -28.93
CA LEU A 407 -9.67 -3.49 -29.87
C LEU A 407 -10.50 -2.47 -29.09
N ASP A 408 -10.33 -1.19 -29.41
CA ASP A 408 -11.17 -0.10 -28.93
C ASP A 408 -12.01 0.44 -30.08
N ILE A 409 -13.34 0.49 -29.90
CA ILE A 409 -14.28 1.10 -30.84
C ILE A 409 -14.88 2.40 -30.27
N LEU A 410 -15.15 3.39 -31.12
CA LEU A 410 -15.63 4.72 -30.74
C LEU A 410 -17.16 4.81 -30.66
N SER A 411 -17.79 3.84 -29.98
CA SER A 411 -19.25 3.74 -29.81
C SER A 411 -19.58 2.94 -28.54
N SER A 412 -20.84 2.95 -28.09
CA SER A 412 -21.29 2.28 -26.86
C SER A 412 -21.69 0.83 -27.13
N GLU A 413 -21.50 -0.10 -26.16
CA GLU A 413 -22.08 -1.45 -26.24
C GLU A 413 -23.63 -1.43 -26.30
N LEU A 414 -24.28 -0.31 -26.00
CA LEU A 414 -25.74 -0.14 -26.17
C LEU A 414 -26.18 0.27 -27.58
N ASP A 415 -25.26 0.63 -28.47
CA ASP A 415 -25.62 1.01 -29.84
C ASP A 415 -25.92 -0.24 -30.68
N GLU A 416 -27.08 -0.27 -31.35
CA GLU A 416 -27.57 -1.45 -32.09
C GLU A 416 -26.58 -1.96 -33.16
N GLY A 417 -25.87 -1.03 -33.84
CA GLY A 417 -24.80 -1.38 -34.77
C GLY A 417 -23.66 -2.14 -34.08
N VAL A 418 -23.25 -1.69 -32.90
CA VAL A 418 -22.21 -2.33 -32.06
C VAL A 418 -22.67 -3.69 -31.56
N GLN A 419 -23.92 -3.83 -31.10
CA GLN A 419 -24.46 -5.12 -30.65
C GLN A 419 -24.46 -6.15 -31.79
N ASN A 420 -24.88 -5.74 -32.99
CA ASN A 420 -24.84 -6.58 -34.19
C ASN A 420 -23.41 -6.90 -34.64
N ALA A 421 -22.45 -5.98 -34.52
CA ALA A 421 -21.04 -6.25 -34.78
C ALA A 421 -20.47 -7.25 -33.77
N LEU A 422 -20.72 -7.04 -32.46
CA LEU A 422 -20.30 -7.93 -31.38
C LEU A 422 -20.89 -9.34 -31.50
N HIS A 423 -22.14 -9.49 -31.96
CA HIS A 423 -22.73 -10.80 -32.24
C HIS A 423 -21.96 -11.54 -33.34
N HIS A 424 -21.75 -10.88 -34.48
CA HIS A 424 -21.02 -11.45 -35.61
C HIS A 424 -19.52 -11.70 -35.28
N LEU A 425 -18.90 -10.88 -34.42
CA LEU A 425 -17.56 -11.15 -33.90
C LEU A 425 -17.54 -12.40 -33.01
N ARG A 426 -18.52 -12.55 -32.11
CA ARG A 426 -18.65 -13.71 -31.20
C ARG A 426 -18.79 -15.02 -31.99
N GLU A 427 -19.53 -15.02 -33.10
CA GLU A 427 -19.64 -16.16 -34.04
C GLU A 427 -18.29 -16.58 -34.68
N GLN A 428 -17.40 -15.63 -34.93
CA GLN A 428 -16.08 -15.88 -35.54
C GLN A 428 -14.96 -16.15 -34.52
N SER A 429 -15.22 -15.96 -33.22
CA SER A 429 -14.20 -15.95 -32.17
C SER A 429 -14.22 -17.18 -31.26
N ASP A 430 -13.04 -17.68 -30.90
CA ASP A 430 -12.85 -18.67 -29.83
C ASP A 430 -13.24 -18.12 -28.44
N TYR A 431 -13.15 -16.80 -28.28
CA TYR A 431 -13.40 -16.03 -27.07
C TYR A 431 -13.56 -14.56 -27.45
N CYS A 432 -14.52 -13.88 -26.81
CA CYS A 432 -14.71 -12.43 -26.93
C CYS A 432 -15.31 -11.89 -25.62
N ARG A 433 -14.67 -10.88 -25.00
CA ARG A 433 -15.14 -10.18 -23.79
C ARG A 433 -15.00 -8.68 -23.98
N VAL A 434 -16.06 -7.94 -23.65
CA VAL A 434 -15.98 -6.49 -23.44
C VAL A 434 -15.34 -6.23 -22.08
N LEU A 435 -14.32 -5.38 -22.04
CA LEU A 435 -13.59 -4.95 -20.85
C LEU A 435 -14.24 -3.72 -20.20
N GLY A 436 -14.95 -2.93 -21.00
CA GLY A 436 -15.84 -1.86 -20.55
C GLY A 436 -16.38 -1.06 -21.72
N SER A 437 -17.55 -0.45 -21.53
CA SER A 437 -18.10 0.61 -22.36
C SER A 437 -18.22 1.84 -21.46
N TYR A 438 -17.50 2.90 -21.78
CA TYR A 438 -17.22 4.03 -20.90
C TYR A 438 -17.17 5.36 -21.67
N PRO A 439 -17.35 6.52 -21.02
CA PRO A 439 -17.18 7.82 -21.67
C PRO A 439 -15.72 8.04 -22.14
N ALA A 440 -15.57 8.63 -23.32
CA ALA A 440 -14.27 9.05 -23.83
C ALA A 440 -13.83 10.42 -23.25
N ASN A 441 -12.59 10.82 -23.53
CA ASN A 441 -12.06 12.16 -23.26
C ASN A 441 -12.12 12.59 -21.78
N SER A 442 -11.78 11.69 -20.85
CA SER A 442 -11.70 11.96 -19.39
C SER A 442 -12.97 12.46 -18.72
N ARG A 443 -14.13 12.31 -19.37
CA ARG A 443 -15.42 12.59 -18.75
C ARG A 443 -15.79 11.47 -17.76
N LEU A 444 -16.42 11.82 -16.64
CA LEU A 444 -17.02 10.88 -15.70
C LEU A 444 -18.55 10.77 -15.93
N VAL A 445 -19.14 9.63 -15.54
CA VAL A 445 -20.60 9.40 -15.56
C VAL A 445 -21.03 8.48 -14.41
N GLY A 446 -22.30 8.56 -14.00
CA GLY A 446 -22.89 7.67 -13.00
C GLY A 446 -22.21 7.74 -11.63
N PRO A 447 -22.12 6.63 -10.87
CA PRO A 447 -21.60 6.60 -9.51
C PRO A 447 -20.17 7.12 -9.31
N VAL A 448 -19.36 7.21 -10.38
CA VAL A 448 -18.03 7.83 -10.30
C VAL A 448 -18.16 9.36 -10.25
N ALA A 449 -18.98 9.93 -11.14
CA ALA A 449 -19.28 11.36 -11.15
C ALA A 449 -20.05 11.77 -9.90
N GLU A 450 -21.15 11.09 -9.60
CA GLU A 450 -22.01 11.36 -8.43
C GLU A 450 -21.22 11.37 -7.11
N ALA A 451 -20.24 10.47 -6.94
CA ALA A 451 -19.42 10.43 -5.74
C ALA A 451 -18.32 11.51 -5.71
N VAL A 452 -17.74 11.88 -6.86
CA VAL A 452 -16.77 13.00 -6.95
C VAL A 452 -17.50 14.33 -6.73
N ASP A 453 -18.65 14.54 -7.36
CA ASP A 453 -19.51 15.70 -7.18
C ASP A 453 -19.98 15.82 -5.73
N ALA A 454 -20.35 14.70 -5.08
CA ALA A 454 -20.70 14.69 -3.66
C ALA A 454 -19.51 15.00 -2.73
N LEU A 455 -18.29 14.56 -3.04
CA LEU A 455 -17.08 14.95 -2.29
C LEU A 455 -16.75 16.44 -2.49
N ASN A 456 -16.87 16.94 -3.72
CA ASN A 456 -16.63 18.34 -4.03
C ASN A 456 -17.67 19.22 -3.33
N ALA A 457 -18.97 18.91 -3.45
CA ALA A 457 -20.04 19.62 -2.74
C ALA A 457 -19.92 19.49 -1.21
N ALA A 458 -19.46 18.36 -0.67
CA ALA A 458 -19.20 18.24 0.77
C ALA A 458 -18.04 19.13 1.23
N ASN A 459 -16.98 19.28 0.42
CA ASN A 459 -15.86 20.17 0.72
C ASN A 459 -16.20 21.64 0.43
N GLU A 460 -16.99 21.97 -0.59
CA GLU A 460 -17.55 23.30 -0.81
C GLU A 460 -18.48 23.70 0.33
N ASN A 461 -19.33 22.81 0.83
CA ASN A 461 -20.16 23.09 2.01
C ASN A 461 -19.32 23.21 3.29
N LYS A 462 -18.22 22.44 3.47
CA LYS A 462 -17.27 22.67 4.58
C LYS A 462 -16.52 23.99 4.45
N MET A 463 -16.08 24.34 3.24
CA MET A 463 -15.41 25.61 2.94
C MET A 463 -16.38 26.77 3.15
N HIS A 464 -17.64 26.65 2.73
CA HIS A 464 -18.67 27.67 2.91
C HIS A 464 -19.22 27.70 4.34
N GLU A 465 -19.24 26.60 5.09
CA GLU A 465 -19.45 26.64 6.54
C GLU A 465 -18.28 27.30 7.27
N ALA A 466 -17.02 27.06 6.85
CA ALA A 466 -15.86 27.77 7.37
C ALA A 466 -15.90 29.26 6.99
N GLU A 467 -16.34 29.58 5.79
CA GLU A 467 -16.52 30.95 5.28
C GLU A 467 -17.72 31.66 5.94
N LEU A 468 -18.78 30.94 6.32
CA LEU A 468 -19.90 31.44 7.12
C LEU A 468 -19.53 31.54 8.61
N ARG A 469 -18.64 30.68 9.11
CA ARG A 469 -17.99 30.86 10.41
C ARG A 469 -17.10 32.11 10.39
N LEU A 470 -16.38 32.39 9.29
CA LEU A 470 -15.67 33.67 9.06
C LEU A 470 -16.62 34.87 8.95
N LYS A 471 -17.71 34.77 8.18
CA LYS A 471 -18.69 35.86 8.02
C LYS A 471 -19.60 36.06 9.24
N GLY A 472 -19.61 35.11 10.17
CA GLY A 472 -20.19 35.21 11.52
C GLY A 472 -19.18 35.60 12.60
N LEU A 473 -17.89 35.65 12.28
CA LEU A 473 -16.86 36.38 13.02
C LEU A 473 -16.90 37.86 12.58
N PRO A 474 -16.36 38.80 13.39
CA PRO A 474 -16.18 40.17 12.95
C PRO A 474 -15.19 40.25 11.77
N SER A 475 -15.28 41.35 11.02
CA SER A 475 -14.51 41.62 9.81
C SER A 475 -12.98 41.59 10.00
N ASP A 476 -12.27 41.45 8.88
CA ASP A 476 -10.83 41.14 8.71
C ASP A 476 -9.81 41.95 9.54
N ASP A 477 -10.20 43.00 10.26
CA ASP A 477 -9.34 43.67 11.24
C ASP A 477 -9.03 42.77 12.47
N ASP A 478 -9.97 41.92 12.92
CA ASP A 478 -9.87 41.20 14.23
C ASP A 478 -8.94 39.96 14.17
N ASP A 479 -8.77 39.34 12.99
CA ASP A 479 -7.91 38.15 12.82
C ASP A 479 -6.39 38.48 12.78
N SER A 480 -6.04 39.77 12.91
CA SER A 480 -4.67 40.27 13.04
C SER A 480 -4.03 40.04 14.42
N ARG A 481 -4.78 39.52 15.40
CA ARG A 481 -4.34 39.39 16.80
C ARG A 481 -3.23 38.34 16.98
N ARG A 482 -2.02 38.81 17.32
CA ARG A 482 -0.94 37.96 17.85
C ARG A 482 -1.36 37.31 19.17
N LEU A 483 -1.59 35.99 19.14
CA LEU A 483 -1.69 35.16 20.34
C LEU A 483 -0.39 35.20 21.17
N ASN A 484 -0.53 35.21 22.50
CA ASN A 484 0.53 34.90 23.45
C ASN A 484 0.48 33.39 23.79
N ILE A 485 1.51 32.64 23.37
CA ILE A 485 1.57 31.19 23.45
C ILE A 485 2.72 30.77 24.37
N GLY A 486 2.43 30.00 25.42
CA GLY A 486 3.43 29.47 26.34
C GLY A 486 3.61 27.96 26.21
N PHE A 487 4.83 27.49 26.02
CA PHE A 487 5.18 26.06 26.01
C PHE A 487 5.64 25.59 27.39
N VAL A 488 4.95 24.61 27.97
CA VAL A 488 5.40 23.86 29.16
C VAL A 488 6.05 22.58 28.67
N GLY A 489 7.35 22.42 28.94
CA GLY A 489 8.19 21.42 28.30
C GLY A 489 8.78 21.98 26.99
N TYR A 490 10.10 21.97 26.91
CA TYR A 490 10.88 22.51 25.80
C TYR A 490 11.98 21.53 25.35
N GLY A 491 11.61 20.25 25.30
CA GLY A 491 12.34 19.20 24.59
C GLY A 491 12.30 19.38 23.06
N ALA A 492 12.80 18.38 22.33
CA ALA A 492 12.93 18.44 20.87
C ALA A 492 11.61 18.80 20.14
N PHE A 493 10.47 18.27 20.63
CA PHE A 493 9.17 18.57 20.04
C PHE A 493 8.68 20.00 20.34
N GLY A 494 8.78 20.48 21.58
CA GLY A 494 8.43 21.86 21.95
C GLY A 494 9.30 22.89 21.21
N GLN A 495 10.59 22.59 21.02
CA GLN A 495 11.49 23.39 20.18
C GLN A 495 11.05 23.40 18.71
N TYR A 496 10.73 22.23 18.13
CA TYR A 496 10.23 22.13 16.76
C TYR A 496 8.93 22.93 16.55
N LEU A 497 7.96 22.77 17.45
CA LEU A 497 6.64 23.37 17.29
C LEU A 497 6.64 24.89 17.55
N SER A 498 7.38 25.36 18.54
CA SER A 498 7.50 26.80 18.84
C SER A 498 8.13 27.62 17.69
N ARG A 499 9.10 27.06 16.96
CA ARG A 499 9.70 27.67 15.76
C ARG A 499 8.67 28.01 14.68
N GLN A 500 7.65 27.17 14.52
CA GLN A 500 6.58 27.38 13.53
C GLN A 500 5.64 28.54 13.93
N MET A 501 5.66 28.94 15.20
CA MET A 501 4.78 29.96 15.76
C MET A 501 5.49 31.31 16.01
N SER A 502 6.81 31.31 16.29
CA SER A 502 7.55 32.52 16.72
C SER A 502 7.70 33.61 15.66
N SER A 503 7.46 33.31 14.38
CA SER A 503 7.41 34.30 13.30
C SER A 503 6.22 35.27 13.41
N HIS A 504 5.08 34.78 13.89
CA HIS A 504 3.81 35.51 13.88
C HIS A 504 3.18 35.70 15.27
N HIS A 505 3.48 34.84 16.24
CA HIS A 505 2.92 34.87 17.59
C HIS A 505 3.97 35.22 18.65
N ASN A 506 3.53 35.69 19.82
CA ASN A 506 4.43 35.96 20.94
C ASN A 506 4.64 34.63 21.69
N VAL A 507 5.79 33.97 21.49
CA VAL A 507 6.06 32.63 22.03
C VAL A 507 7.06 32.68 23.18
N ARG A 508 6.72 32.00 24.28
CA ARG A 508 7.57 31.83 25.46
C ARG A 508 7.59 30.35 25.91
N CYS A 509 8.59 29.93 26.69
CA CYS A 509 8.69 28.55 27.18
C CYS A 509 9.18 28.44 28.64
N ILE A 510 8.88 27.30 29.26
CA ILE A 510 9.33 26.88 30.59
C ILE A 510 9.66 25.39 30.57
N ASP A 511 10.78 24.99 31.17
CA ASP A 511 11.29 23.61 31.16
C ASP A 511 12.06 23.32 32.47
N PRO A 512 11.97 22.10 33.04
CA PRO A 512 12.72 21.72 34.25
C PRO A 512 14.25 21.84 34.13
N LEU A 513 14.78 21.80 32.91
CA LEU A 513 16.19 22.02 32.60
C LEU A 513 16.41 23.43 32.06
N ASP A 514 17.66 23.92 32.13
CA ASP A 514 18.03 25.14 31.41
C ASP A 514 17.95 24.90 29.90
N LYS A 515 17.06 25.66 29.25
CA LYS A 515 16.85 25.68 27.79
C LYS A 515 17.03 27.09 27.20
N SER A 516 17.59 28.01 27.97
CA SER A 516 17.72 29.44 27.61
C SER A 516 18.31 29.63 26.21
N LYS A 517 19.40 28.93 25.89
CA LYS A 517 20.05 28.97 24.57
C LYS A 517 19.17 28.46 23.44
N GLN A 518 18.51 27.31 23.62
CA GLN A 518 17.63 26.75 22.60
C GLN A 518 16.38 27.63 22.38
N ALA A 519 15.94 28.37 23.40
CA ALA A 519 14.87 29.34 23.26
C ALA A 519 15.34 30.60 22.51
N GLU A 520 16.52 31.13 22.85
CA GLU A 520 17.19 32.25 22.16
C GLU A 520 17.41 31.95 20.66
N GLU A 521 17.96 30.77 20.33
CA GLU A 521 18.12 30.26 18.95
C GLU A 521 16.80 30.21 18.16
N ASN A 522 15.65 30.12 18.83
CA ASN A 522 14.32 29.96 18.24
C ASN A 522 13.48 31.25 18.26
N ASN A 523 14.02 32.35 18.79
CA ASN A 523 13.29 33.60 19.10
C ASN A 523 12.12 33.38 20.08
N VAL A 524 12.35 32.61 21.14
CA VAL A 524 11.38 32.28 22.19
C VAL A 524 11.86 32.81 23.54
N GLU A 525 10.96 33.43 24.31
CA GLU A 525 11.27 33.97 25.65
C GLU A 525 11.31 32.84 26.70
N TYR A 526 12.46 32.60 27.35
CA TYR A 526 12.62 31.53 28.35
C TYR A 526 12.32 32.00 29.78
N PHE A 527 11.49 31.24 30.50
CA PHE A 527 11.21 31.41 31.92
C PHE A 527 11.78 30.22 32.73
N PRO A 528 12.52 30.47 33.82
CA PRO A 528 12.89 29.43 34.78
C PRO A 528 11.66 28.85 35.51
N THR A 529 11.72 27.58 35.93
CA THR A 529 10.61 26.89 36.62
C THR A 529 10.08 27.60 37.86
N TYR A 530 10.95 28.22 38.65
CA TYR A 530 10.56 28.98 39.84
C TYR A 530 9.70 30.22 39.54
N ASP A 531 9.61 30.65 38.26
CA ASP A 531 8.76 31.74 37.82
C ASP A 531 7.65 31.28 36.83
N ALA A 532 7.13 30.06 37.02
CA ALA A 532 5.87 29.61 36.43
C ALA A 532 4.70 30.61 36.69
N SER A 533 4.81 31.40 37.76
CA SER A 533 3.88 32.46 38.15
C SER A 533 3.78 33.57 37.11
N ASN A 534 4.90 34.11 36.63
CA ASN A 534 4.92 35.14 35.58
C ASN A 534 4.85 34.54 34.18
N PHE A 535 5.43 33.36 33.95
CA PHE A 535 5.31 32.63 32.68
C PHE A 535 3.84 32.49 32.23
N LEU A 536 2.91 32.16 33.13
CA LEU A 536 1.47 32.03 32.80
C LEU A 536 0.74 33.37 32.64
N HIS A 537 1.34 34.50 33.02
CA HIS A 537 0.70 35.82 33.01
C HIS A 537 0.47 36.35 31.58
N GLY A 538 -0.76 36.72 31.24
CA GLY A 538 -1.10 37.26 29.92
C GLY A 538 -1.10 36.25 28.76
N LEU A 539 -0.81 34.96 28.98
CA LEU A 539 -0.96 33.93 27.94
C LEU A 539 -2.42 33.77 27.49
N ASP A 540 -2.64 33.73 26.17
CA ASP A 540 -3.92 33.34 25.56
C ASP A 540 -4.02 31.79 25.51
N VAL A 541 -2.91 31.14 25.16
CA VAL A 541 -2.77 29.68 24.94
C VAL A 541 -1.58 29.13 25.74
N VAL A 542 -1.72 27.91 26.28
CA VAL A 542 -0.63 27.14 26.89
C VAL A 542 -0.54 25.78 26.20
N VAL A 543 0.61 25.44 25.63
CA VAL A 543 0.90 24.14 25.01
C VAL A 543 1.66 23.27 26.01
N ILE A 544 1.15 22.08 26.30
CA ILE A 544 1.77 21.11 27.20
C ILE A 544 2.54 20.09 26.36
N ALA A 545 3.86 20.26 26.26
CA ALA A 545 4.77 19.50 25.41
C ALA A 545 5.81 18.71 26.23
N VAL A 546 5.33 17.97 27.24
CA VAL A 546 6.10 17.06 28.10
C VAL A 546 5.84 15.60 27.69
N PRO A 547 6.70 14.64 28.07
CA PRO A 547 6.40 13.21 27.91
C PRO A 547 5.07 12.82 28.56
N MET A 548 4.28 11.99 27.88
CA MET A 548 2.96 11.54 28.35
C MET A 548 2.97 10.95 29.76
N ILE A 549 4.07 10.32 30.17
CA ILE A 549 4.24 9.76 31.53
C ILE A 549 4.49 10.81 32.62
N GLU A 550 4.92 12.01 32.26
CA GLU A 550 5.21 13.16 33.14
C GLU A 550 4.06 14.18 33.19
N LEU A 551 3.04 14.02 32.33
CA LEU A 551 1.92 14.96 32.20
C LEU A 551 1.21 15.25 33.53
N GLU A 552 0.90 14.21 34.30
CA GLU A 552 0.12 14.32 35.53
C GLU A 552 0.90 15.09 36.62
N GLU A 553 2.18 14.76 36.83
CA GLU A 553 3.10 15.46 37.73
C GLU A 553 3.37 16.91 37.27
N THR A 554 3.55 17.12 35.95
CA THR A 554 3.70 18.47 35.36
C THR A 554 2.49 19.34 35.68
N MET A 555 1.27 18.82 35.50
CA MET A 555 0.05 19.56 35.81
C MET A 555 -0.14 19.80 37.32
N GLU A 556 0.31 18.89 38.20
CA GLU A 556 0.32 19.13 39.65
C GLU A 556 1.31 20.24 40.06
N SER A 557 2.42 20.42 39.33
CA SER A 557 3.41 21.48 39.60
C SER A 557 2.94 22.89 39.20
N LEU A 558 1.98 23.00 38.27
CA LEU A 558 1.49 24.28 37.76
C LEU A 558 0.42 24.90 38.67
N PRO A 559 0.39 26.24 38.84
CA PRO A 559 -0.68 26.91 39.58
C PRO A 559 -1.98 26.93 38.76
N LEU A 560 -2.72 25.81 38.76
CA LEU A 560 -3.90 25.53 37.90
C LEU A 560 -4.95 26.64 37.87
N GLU A 561 -5.14 27.38 38.98
CA GLU A 561 -6.05 28.53 39.04
C GLU A 561 -5.66 29.66 38.05
N LYS A 562 -4.38 29.81 37.71
CA LYS A 562 -3.90 30.74 36.68
C LYS A 562 -4.18 30.27 35.25
N LEU A 563 -4.68 29.05 35.05
CA LEU A 563 -5.05 28.52 33.72
C LEU A 563 -6.49 28.87 33.32
N ARG A 564 -7.31 29.39 34.24
CA ARG A 564 -8.68 29.87 33.93
C ARG A 564 -8.70 30.85 32.76
N ASN A 565 -9.72 30.72 31.91
CA ASN A 565 -9.96 31.52 30.72
C ASN A 565 -8.79 31.48 29.70
N LYS A 566 -8.00 30.39 29.68
CA LYS A 566 -7.00 30.06 28.66
C LYS A 566 -7.41 28.83 27.86
N LEU A 567 -6.81 28.69 26.68
CA LEU A 567 -6.79 27.43 25.93
C LEU A 567 -5.57 26.62 26.36
N ILE A 568 -5.79 25.39 26.83
CA ILE A 568 -4.74 24.41 27.08
C ILE A 568 -4.74 23.44 25.91
N VAL A 569 -3.58 23.37 25.24
CA VAL A 569 -3.34 22.49 24.10
C VAL A 569 -2.42 21.38 24.56
N GLU A 570 -2.77 20.16 24.20
CA GLU A 570 -2.02 18.95 24.50
C GLU A 570 -1.50 18.34 23.18
N VAL A 571 -0.29 17.75 23.17
CA VAL A 571 0.41 17.32 21.95
C VAL A 571 0.98 15.89 22.04
N CYS A 572 0.43 15.02 22.90
CA CYS A 572 0.90 13.64 23.04
C CYS A 572 0.43 12.70 21.91
N PRO A 573 1.15 11.56 21.67
CA PRO A 573 0.73 10.53 20.72
C PRO A 573 -0.60 9.81 21.03
N LEU A 574 -1.25 10.07 22.16
CA LEU A 574 -2.55 9.49 22.53
C LEU A 574 -3.39 10.57 23.20
N ASN A 575 -4.68 10.60 22.87
CA ASN A 575 -5.60 11.62 23.35
C ASN A 575 -6.43 11.14 24.57
N VAL A 576 -6.72 9.84 24.76
CA VAL A 576 -7.67 9.39 25.80
C VAL A 576 -7.15 9.67 27.22
N TYR A 577 -5.88 9.37 27.49
CA TYR A 577 -5.29 9.61 28.82
C TYR A 577 -5.13 11.12 29.11
N PRO A 578 -4.51 11.94 28.23
CA PRO A 578 -4.40 13.38 28.47
C PRO A 578 -5.76 14.08 28.57
N ARG A 579 -6.74 13.73 27.71
CA ARG A 579 -8.13 14.19 27.82
C ARG A 579 -8.70 13.94 29.21
N THR A 580 -8.45 12.75 29.77
CA THR A 580 -8.92 12.35 31.11
C THR A 580 -8.22 13.13 32.22
N VAL A 581 -6.90 13.26 32.17
CA VAL A 581 -6.09 14.01 33.17
C VAL A 581 -6.48 15.49 33.18
N LEU A 582 -6.49 16.13 32.01
CA LEU A 582 -6.78 17.55 31.87
C LEU A 582 -8.24 17.88 32.25
N SER A 583 -9.22 17.05 31.84
CA SER A 583 -10.63 17.27 32.21
C SER A 583 -10.88 17.16 33.72
N ARG A 584 -10.11 16.31 34.41
CA ARG A 584 -10.18 16.09 35.87
C ARG A 584 -9.51 17.22 36.66
N MET A 585 -8.41 17.79 36.15
CA MET A 585 -7.57 18.74 36.89
C MET A 585 -7.84 20.22 36.55
N LEU A 586 -8.18 20.55 35.30
CA LEU A 586 -8.32 21.94 34.87
C LEU A 586 -9.66 22.56 35.31
N PRO A 587 -9.67 23.76 35.92
CA PRO A 587 -10.89 24.45 36.34
C PRO A 587 -11.93 24.55 35.21
N PRO A 588 -13.25 24.45 35.48
CA PRO A 588 -14.28 24.32 34.43
C PRO A 588 -14.22 25.37 33.30
N ASN A 589 -13.88 26.62 33.64
CA ASN A 589 -13.73 27.74 32.70
C ASN A 589 -12.34 27.74 32.01
N THR A 590 -11.79 26.57 31.71
CA THR A 590 -10.49 26.40 31.06
C THR A 590 -10.68 25.52 29.85
N ASP A 591 -10.26 26.00 28.69
CA ASP A 591 -10.49 25.30 27.43
C ASP A 591 -9.42 24.22 27.23
N ILE A 592 -9.81 23.12 26.60
CA ILE A 592 -9.01 21.92 26.40
C ILE A 592 -9.13 21.49 24.94
N LEU A 593 -7.98 21.43 24.26
CA LEU A 593 -7.80 20.91 22.91
C LEU A 593 -6.71 19.83 22.98
N CYS A 594 -7.08 18.57 22.83
CA CYS A 594 -6.09 17.49 22.68
C CYS A 594 -5.73 17.39 21.20
N THR A 595 -4.44 17.23 20.89
CA THR A 595 -3.95 17.12 19.52
C THR A 595 -2.89 16.02 19.44
N ASN A 596 -2.86 15.28 18.35
CA ASN A 596 -1.72 14.47 17.96
C ASN A 596 -1.18 15.01 16.62
N PRO A 597 -0.11 15.80 16.65
CA PRO A 597 0.60 16.19 15.45
C PRO A 597 1.35 14.96 14.92
N MET A 598 0.88 14.36 13.82
CA MET A 598 1.45 13.11 13.26
C MET A 598 2.77 13.35 12.51
N PHE A 599 3.59 14.25 13.03
CA PHE A 599 4.87 14.68 12.51
C PHE A 599 5.85 14.98 13.66
N GLY A 600 7.08 14.50 13.56
CA GLY A 600 8.17 14.85 14.46
C GLY A 600 9.14 15.88 13.87
N PRO A 601 10.19 16.26 14.62
CA PRO A 601 11.25 17.14 14.12
C PRO A 601 11.90 16.58 12.85
N GLY A 602 11.73 17.27 11.71
CA GLY A 602 12.27 16.85 10.41
C GLY A 602 11.24 16.26 9.43
N LEU A 603 9.94 16.37 9.70
CA LEU A 603 8.87 16.26 8.69
C LEU A 603 8.37 17.66 8.29
N PRO A 604 7.95 17.90 7.03
CA PRO A 604 7.23 19.11 6.65
C PRO A 604 5.79 19.09 7.21
N LEU A 605 5.16 20.25 7.31
CA LEU A 605 3.76 20.38 7.76
C LEU A 605 2.73 20.18 6.63
N ASP A 606 3.12 20.45 5.39
CA ASP A 606 2.24 20.43 4.21
C ASP A 606 1.74 19.00 3.92
N GLY A 607 0.42 18.84 3.83
CA GLY A 607 -0.24 17.57 3.52
C GLY A 607 -0.22 16.51 4.64
N VAL A 608 0.42 16.76 5.79
CA VAL A 608 0.48 15.79 6.89
C VAL A 608 -0.76 15.90 7.79
N PRO A 609 -1.36 14.77 8.24
CA PRO A 609 -2.46 14.81 9.20
C PRO A 609 -2.12 15.53 10.50
N PHE A 610 -2.94 16.51 10.86
CA PHE A 610 -2.97 17.10 12.20
C PHE A 610 -4.28 16.68 12.87
N VAL A 611 -4.20 15.73 13.80
CA VAL A 611 -5.37 15.16 14.45
C VAL A 611 -5.69 15.94 15.72
N TYR A 612 -6.96 16.23 15.99
CA TYR A 612 -7.36 16.93 17.22
C TYR A 612 -8.77 16.59 17.71
N GLU A 613 -9.00 16.82 19.00
CA GLU A 613 -10.31 16.74 19.66
C GLU A 613 -10.59 18.01 20.48
N ARG A 614 -11.75 18.63 20.25
CA ARG A 614 -12.26 19.79 21.01
C ARG A 614 -12.92 19.36 22.33
N VAL A 615 -12.13 18.82 23.24
CA VAL A 615 -12.55 18.23 24.53
C VAL A 615 -13.48 19.16 25.33
N ARG A 616 -13.13 20.45 25.47
CA ARG A 616 -13.94 21.45 26.18
C ARG A 616 -13.57 22.84 25.68
N ILE A 617 -14.40 23.46 24.84
CA ILE A 617 -14.10 24.78 24.25
C ILE A 617 -15.24 25.77 24.55
N ASN A 618 -14.95 26.81 25.33
CA ASN A 618 -15.86 27.93 25.59
C ASN A 618 -15.52 29.13 24.68
N ASP A 619 -14.24 29.39 24.42
CA ASP A 619 -13.71 30.40 23.51
C ASP A 619 -13.35 29.76 22.16
N ALA A 620 -14.38 29.49 21.37
CA ALA A 620 -14.23 28.92 20.04
C ALA A 620 -13.40 29.79 19.09
N ARG A 621 -13.34 31.12 19.31
CA ARG A 621 -12.49 32.02 18.49
C ARG A 621 -11.03 31.67 18.70
N ARG A 622 -10.57 31.65 19.95
CA ARG A 622 -9.17 31.37 20.28
C ARG A 622 -8.72 29.97 19.88
N ALA A 623 -9.59 28.98 20.04
CA ALA A 623 -9.33 27.62 19.55
C ALA A 623 -9.12 27.60 18.03
N ASN A 624 -9.93 28.34 17.27
CA ASN A 624 -9.78 28.46 15.82
C ASN A 624 -8.54 29.27 15.42
N CYS A 625 -8.24 30.40 16.09
CA CYS A 625 -7.01 31.15 15.84
C CYS A 625 -5.76 30.28 16.04
N PHE A 626 -5.73 29.42 17.06
CA PHE A 626 -4.63 28.49 17.27
C PHE A 626 -4.57 27.37 16.20
N LEU A 627 -5.71 26.75 15.86
CA LEU A 627 -5.76 25.73 14.80
C LEU A 627 -5.40 26.29 13.42
N SER A 628 -5.70 27.57 13.15
CA SER A 628 -5.37 28.25 11.89
C SER A 628 -3.88 28.27 11.58
N ILE A 629 -3.01 28.13 12.59
CA ILE A 629 -1.56 28.01 12.41
C ILE A 629 -1.22 26.80 11.54
N PHE A 630 -1.88 25.67 11.79
CA PHE A 630 -1.68 24.41 11.06
C PHE A 630 -2.41 24.39 9.71
N GLU A 631 -3.59 25.02 9.63
CA GLU A 631 -4.32 25.23 8.36
C GLU A 631 -3.48 26.09 7.39
N ARG A 632 -2.88 27.18 7.88
CA ARG A 632 -1.96 28.05 7.11
C ARG A 632 -0.68 27.32 6.72
N ALA A 633 -0.23 26.37 7.53
CA ALA A 633 0.87 25.45 7.21
C ALA A 633 0.46 24.27 6.29
N ARG A 634 -0.81 24.24 5.84
CA ARG A 634 -1.40 23.22 4.95
C ARG A 634 -1.45 21.80 5.53
N CYS A 635 -1.50 21.65 6.86
CA CYS A 635 -1.76 20.36 7.47
C CYS A 635 -3.15 19.84 7.06
N GLN A 636 -3.28 18.52 6.87
CA GLN A 636 -4.58 17.90 6.72
C GLN A 636 -5.26 17.85 8.10
N MET A 637 -6.08 18.84 8.40
CA MET A 637 -6.80 18.93 9.68
C MET A 637 -7.84 17.79 9.79
N VAL A 638 -7.77 17.01 10.87
CA VAL A 638 -8.70 15.89 11.14
C VAL A 638 -9.25 15.96 12.56
N GLU A 639 -10.50 16.41 12.71
CA GLU A 639 -11.22 16.37 13.98
C GLU A 639 -11.79 14.95 14.19
N MET A 640 -11.45 14.29 15.30
CA MET A 640 -11.97 12.97 15.68
C MET A 640 -11.98 12.76 17.20
N ALA A 641 -12.69 11.76 17.69
CA ALA A 641 -12.69 11.39 19.11
C ALA A 641 -11.38 10.68 19.51
N ALA A 642 -10.92 10.89 20.74
CA ALA A 642 -9.74 10.25 21.30
C ALA A 642 -9.76 8.72 21.19
N GLU A 643 -10.91 8.07 21.39
CA GLU A 643 -11.04 6.61 21.35
C GLU A 643 -10.77 6.03 19.94
N ASP A 644 -11.26 6.69 18.90
CA ASP A 644 -10.98 6.31 17.51
C ASP A 644 -9.52 6.60 17.15
N HIS A 645 -9.02 7.78 17.54
CA HIS A 645 -7.63 8.18 17.35
C HIS A 645 -6.64 7.18 17.95
N ASP A 646 -6.79 6.87 19.24
CA ASP A 646 -5.89 5.97 19.96
C ASP A 646 -5.96 4.55 19.39
N ALA A 647 -7.11 4.14 18.85
CA ALA A 647 -7.24 2.87 18.14
C ALA A 647 -6.42 2.82 16.84
N TYR A 648 -6.36 3.92 16.07
CA TYR A 648 -5.51 4.02 14.87
C TYR A 648 -4.02 4.12 15.21
N VAL A 649 -3.64 4.86 16.26
CA VAL A 649 -2.25 4.94 16.75
C VAL A 649 -1.73 3.56 17.18
N ALA A 650 -2.58 2.72 17.80
CA ALA A 650 -2.20 1.35 18.14
C ALA A 650 -1.88 0.50 16.90
N ASP A 651 -2.71 0.58 15.85
CA ASP A 651 -2.56 -0.22 14.62
C ASP A 651 -1.36 0.23 13.76
N ALA A 652 -1.04 1.52 13.76
CA ALA A 652 0.00 2.12 12.91
C ALA A 652 1.29 2.42 13.67
N GLU A 653 1.26 3.35 14.61
CA GLU A 653 2.45 3.91 15.26
C GLU A 653 3.06 2.89 16.23
N PHE A 654 2.27 2.36 17.17
CA PHE A 654 2.77 1.39 18.16
C PHE A 654 3.31 0.12 17.49
N VAL A 655 2.62 -0.40 16.46
CA VAL A 655 3.10 -1.54 15.65
C VAL A 655 4.43 -1.23 14.96
N THR A 656 4.59 -0.02 14.44
CA THR A 656 5.83 0.41 13.78
C THR A 656 6.99 0.50 14.78
N HIS A 657 6.81 1.17 15.93
CA HIS A 657 7.84 1.24 16.97
C HIS A 657 8.16 -0.12 17.61
N LEU A 658 7.16 -0.97 17.85
CA LEU A 658 7.39 -2.32 18.34
C LEU A 658 8.22 -3.13 17.34
N THR A 659 7.89 -3.04 16.04
CA THR A 659 8.60 -3.74 14.97
C THR A 659 10.04 -3.25 14.86
N GLY A 660 10.28 -1.94 14.78
CA GLY A 660 11.63 -1.39 14.66
C GLY A 660 12.50 -1.61 15.90
N ARG A 661 11.94 -1.56 17.12
CA ARG A 661 12.66 -1.90 18.36
C ARG A 661 12.95 -3.40 18.51
N LEU A 662 12.15 -4.29 17.88
CA LEU A 662 12.46 -5.72 17.76
C LEU A 662 13.53 -6.00 16.69
N LEU A 663 13.70 -5.10 15.73
CA LEU A 663 14.65 -5.17 14.61
C LEU A 663 15.96 -4.40 14.89
N ASP A 664 16.40 -4.38 16.16
CA ASP A 664 17.61 -3.69 16.64
C ASP A 664 18.81 -3.79 15.66
N ARG A 665 19.64 -2.74 15.62
CA ARG A 665 20.84 -2.62 14.74
C ARG A 665 21.79 -3.81 14.82
N ASN A 666 21.80 -4.57 15.93
CA ASN A 666 22.60 -5.79 16.07
C ASN A 666 21.99 -7.02 15.36
N LEU A 667 20.67 -7.03 15.14
CA LEU A 667 19.92 -8.04 14.38
C LEU A 667 19.86 -7.71 12.87
N LEU A 668 20.00 -6.44 12.49
CA LEU A 668 20.07 -5.98 11.09
C LEU A 668 21.48 -5.48 10.69
N PRO A 669 22.48 -6.38 10.56
CA PRO A 669 23.83 -6.00 10.14
C PRO A 669 23.87 -5.55 8.67
N VAL A 670 24.48 -4.39 8.42
CA VAL A 670 24.59 -3.79 7.07
C VAL A 670 25.27 -4.75 6.08
N SER A 671 24.48 -5.28 5.16
CA SER A 671 24.93 -6.23 4.12
C SER A 671 25.18 -5.51 2.79
N PRO A 672 26.29 -5.79 2.07
CA PRO A 672 26.49 -5.29 0.70
C PRO A 672 25.57 -5.97 -0.34
N VAL A 673 24.69 -6.88 0.09
CA VAL A 673 23.65 -7.53 -0.72
C VAL A 673 22.28 -7.36 -0.05
N SER A 674 21.98 -6.17 0.45
CA SER A 674 20.66 -5.81 0.96
C SER A 674 19.62 -5.78 -0.17
N SER A 675 18.50 -6.47 -0.01
CA SER A 675 17.33 -6.25 -0.86
C SER A 675 16.58 -4.99 -0.42
N LYS A 676 15.65 -4.47 -1.24
CA LYS A 676 14.88 -3.27 -0.89
C LYS A 676 13.99 -3.50 0.33
N GLU A 677 13.46 -4.72 0.45
CA GLU A 677 12.64 -5.16 1.57
C GLU A 677 13.48 -5.22 2.86
N TYR A 678 14.76 -5.58 2.76
CA TYR A 678 15.70 -5.52 3.87
C TYR A 678 16.06 -4.07 4.24
N SER A 679 16.29 -3.20 3.25
CA SER A 679 16.51 -1.77 3.48
C SER A 679 15.34 -1.14 4.23
N ALA A 680 14.10 -1.36 3.77
CA ALA A 680 12.90 -0.84 4.43
C ALA A 680 12.73 -1.31 5.89
N LEU A 681 13.25 -2.50 6.25
CA LEU A 681 13.28 -2.96 7.64
C LEU A 681 14.34 -2.23 8.47
N CYS A 682 15.51 -1.93 7.89
CA CYS A 682 16.50 -1.05 8.52
C CYS A 682 15.95 0.38 8.69
N ASP A 683 15.27 0.92 7.68
CA ASP A 683 14.68 2.27 7.72
C ASP A 683 13.63 2.38 8.84
N VAL A 684 12.77 1.36 9.03
CA VAL A 684 11.82 1.28 10.15
C VAL A 684 12.54 1.17 11.52
N ALA A 685 13.62 0.40 11.62
CA ALA A 685 14.42 0.34 12.84
C ALA A 685 15.10 1.69 13.15
N ASP A 686 15.58 2.40 12.13
CA ASP A 686 16.27 3.69 12.26
C ASP A 686 15.31 4.84 12.60
N MET A 687 14.15 4.92 11.94
CA MET A 687 13.15 5.94 12.28
C MET A 687 12.70 5.79 13.74
N THR A 688 12.35 4.57 14.17
CA THR A 688 11.74 4.31 15.49
C THR A 688 12.70 4.26 16.67
N THR A 689 14.02 4.28 16.43
CA THR A 689 15.05 4.36 17.49
C THR A 689 15.49 5.78 17.80
N ASN A 690 15.18 6.77 16.95
CA ASN A 690 15.37 8.19 17.25
C ASN A 690 14.39 8.69 18.32
N ASP A 691 13.18 8.14 18.35
CA ASP A 691 12.16 8.51 19.34
C ASP A 691 12.41 7.86 20.72
N THR A 692 12.05 8.59 21.78
CA THR A 692 12.34 8.17 23.16
C THR A 692 11.64 6.87 23.53
N PHE A 693 12.26 6.10 24.42
CA PHE A 693 11.62 4.89 24.93
C PHE A 693 10.35 5.23 25.72
N ASP A 694 10.31 6.38 26.37
CA ASP A 694 9.18 6.87 27.18
C ASP A 694 7.94 7.20 26.34
N MET A 695 8.12 7.67 25.10
CA MET A 695 7.03 7.82 24.13
C MET A 695 6.39 6.47 23.78
N PHE A 696 7.22 5.48 23.46
CA PHE A 696 6.80 4.11 23.17
C PHE A 696 6.19 3.40 24.38
N TYR A 697 6.74 3.62 25.57
CA TYR A 697 6.21 3.10 26.82
C TYR A 697 4.89 3.78 27.20
N GLY A 698 4.73 5.08 26.93
CA GLY A 698 3.45 5.81 27.03
C GLY A 698 2.37 5.15 26.17
N MET A 699 2.66 4.93 24.88
CA MET A 699 1.76 4.18 24.00
C MET A 699 1.37 2.82 24.59
N PHE A 700 2.34 2.00 25.01
CA PHE A 700 2.07 0.69 25.61
C PHE A 700 1.27 0.76 26.93
N LYS A 701 1.57 1.72 27.80
CA LYS A 701 0.99 1.86 29.14
C LYS A 701 -0.47 2.27 29.07
N TYR A 702 -0.78 3.30 28.29
CA TYR A 702 -2.10 3.94 28.29
C TYR A 702 -3.04 3.39 27.20
N ASN A 703 -2.53 2.75 26.14
CA ASN A 703 -3.36 2.12 25.12
C ASN A 703 -3.56 0.62 25.40
N ASN A 704 -4.81 0.16 25.51
CA ASN A 704 -5.09 -1.26 25.73
C ASN A 704 -4.93 -2.11 24.46
N ARG A 705 -5.24 -1.57 23.29
CA ARG A 705 -5.10 -2.25 21.99
C ARG A 705 -3.63 -2.55 21.68
N ALA A 706 -2.69 -1.68 22.10
CA ALA A 706 -1.26 -1.94 22.03
C ALA A 706 -0.85 -3.23 22.80
N LYS A 707 -1.45 -3.50 23.96
CA LYS A 707 -1.19 -4.69 24.78
C LYS A 707 -1.74 -5.95 24.11
N GLU A 708 -2.89 -5.86 23.47
CA GLU A 708 -3.52 -6.95 22.70
C GLU A 708 -2.71 -7.28 21.43
N LEU A 709 -2.26 -6.25 20.70
CA LEU A 709 -1.40 -6.38 19.52
C LEU A 709 -0.04 -7.03 19.86
N LEU A 710 0.59 -6.65 20.99
CA LEU A 710 1.84 -7.25 21.45
C LEU A 710 1.69 -8.76 21.74
N ASN A 711 0.60 -9.16 22.43
CA ASN A 711 0.31 -10.58 22.65
C ASN A 711 0.05 -11.31 21.32
N THR A 712 -0.73 -10.70 20.42
CA THR A 712 -1.05 -11.25 19.09
C THR A 712 0.21 -11.44 18.24
N MET A 713 1.17 -10.51 18.28
CA MET A 713 2.46 -10.64 17.59
C MET A 713 3.31 -11.78 18.16
N ARG A 714 3.41 -11.91 19.49
CA ARG A 714 4.12 -13.03 20.14
C ARG A 714 3.54 -14.38 19.73
N ASP A 715 2.22 -14.52 19.75
CA ASP A 715 1.54 -15.78 19.45
C ASP A 715 1.63 -16.14 17.96
N ASN A 716 1.69 -15.11 17.09
CA ASN A 716 2.03 -15.25 15.67
C ASN A 716 3.49 -15.70 15.44
N LEU A 717 4.46 -15.15 16.17
CA LEU A 717 5.86 -15.59 16.10
C LEU A 717 5.99 -17.07 16.49
N ALA A 718 5.40 -17.46 17.61
CA ALA A 718 5.33 -18.87 18.03
C ALA A 718 4.57 -19.76 17.03
N SER A 719 3.65 -19.21 16.23
CA SER A 719 3.00 -19.91 15.11
C SER A 719 3.95 -20.13 13.93
N VAL A 720 4.85 -19.19 13.64
CA VAL A 720 5.90 -19.31 12.60
C VAL A 720 6.97 -20.30 13.01
N GLU A 721 7.49 -20.22 14.25
CA GLU A 721 8.49 -21.16 14.78
C GLU A 721 8.02 -22.62 14.70
N ARG A 722 6.77 -22.89 15.15
CA ARG A 722 6.15 -24.23 15.04
C ARG A 722 6.04 -24.72 13.59
N LYS A 723 5.77 -23.82 12.62
CA LYS A 723 5.72 -24.18 11.19
C LYS A 723 7.11 -24.48 10.62
N LEU A 724 8.14 -23.75 11.05
CA LEU A 724 9.53 -23.99 10.65
C LEU A 724 10.03 -25.34 11.20
N ALA A 725 9.91 -25.57 12.51
CA ALA A 725 10.30 -26.84 13.13
C ALA A 725 9.57 -28.06 12.53
N ALA A 726 8.27 -27.94 12.26
CA ALA A 726 7.51 -28.99 11.57
C ALA A 726 8.00 -29.22 10.12
N LYS A 727 8.45 -28.18 9.43
CA LYS A 727 9.00 -28.27 8.06
C LYS A 727 10.38 -28.93 8.06
N GLU A 728 11.24 -28.61 9.01
CA GLU A 728 12.56 -29.24 9.18
C GLU A 728 12.42 -30.71 9.54
N ALA A 729 11.57 -31.07 10.50
CA ALA A 729 11.28 -32.45 10.87
C ALA A 729 10.76 -33.27 9.66
N TYR A 730 9.88 -32.69 8.84
CA TYR A 730 9.42 -33.30 7.60
C TYR A 730 10.55 -33.52 6.58
N LEU A 731 11.45 -32.55 6.41
CA LEU A 731 12.58 -32.64 5.48
C LEU A 731 13.61 -33.68 5.94
N ALA A 732 13.94 -33.72 7.24
CA ALA A 732 14.81 -34.73 7.83
C ALA A 732 14.24 -36.15 7.62
N ALA A 733 12.97 -36.37 7.98
CA ALA A 733 12.29 -37.64 7.75
C ALA A 733 12.26 -38.02 6.27
N SER A 734 12.05 -37.07 5.36
CA SER A 734 12.08 -37.32 3.91
C SER A 734 13.49 -37.56 3.34
N ALA A 735 14.57 -37.27 4.08
CA ALA A 735 15.95 -37.49 3.66
C ALA A 735 16.46 -38.88 4.07
N GLU A 736 16.05 -39.39 5.24
CA GLU A 736 16.41 -40.75 5.70
C GLU A 736 15.67 -41.86 4.93
N MET A 737 14.53 -41.55 4.31
CA MET A 737 13.69 -42.54 3.63
C MET A 737 14.26 -42.99 2.28
N LYS A 738 14.73 -44.23 2.24
CA LYS A 738 14.94 -44.96 0.98
C LYS A 738 13.62 -45.07 0.21
N ASN A 739 13.74 -45.14 -1.12
CA ASN A 739 12.65 -44.85 -2.06
C ASN A 739 11.40 -45.76 -1.90
N THR A 740 11.57 -46.97 -1.34
CA THR A 740 10.50 -47.90 -0.98
C THR A 740 9.63 -47.44 0.20
N ASP A 741 10.25 -46.89 1.24
CA ASP A 741 9.55 -46.51 2.48
C ASP A 741 8.79 -45.19 2.31
N ARG A 742 9.33 -44.29 1.49
CA ARG A 742 8.70 -43.03 1.07
C ARG A 742 7.29 -43.24 0.47
N GLN A 743 7.06 -44.30 -0.32
CA GLN A 743 5.72 -44.60 -0.84
C GLN A 743 4.75 -45.05 0.26
N LYS A 744 5.25 -45.82 1.23
CA LYS A 744 4.48 -46.34 2.35
C LYS A 744 4.04 -45.21 3.29
N LEU A 745 4.97 -44.32 3.63
CA LEU A 745 4.67 -43.16 4.47
C LEU A 745 3.75 -42.15 3.75
N LEU A 746 3.90 -41.96 2.43
CA LEU A 746 2.96 -41.15 1.65
C LEU A 746 1.55 -41.77 1.59
N ALA A 747 1.39 -43.09 1.74
CA ALA A 747 0.10 -43.73 1.89
C ALA A 747 -0.47 -43.51 3.31
N GLU A 748 0.35 -43.66 4.36
CA GLU A 748 -0.05 -43.45 5.76
C GLU A 748 -0.42 -41.97 6.02
N CYS A 749 0.37 -41.00 5.55
CA CYS A 749 0.01 -39.57 5.62
C CYS A 749 -1.27 -39.25 4.82
N ARG A 750 -1.53 -39.95 3.70
CA ARG A 750 -2.80 -39.81 2.96
C ARG A 750 -3.99 -40.44 3.68
N MET A 751 -3.78 -41.40 4.58
CA MET A 751 -4.84 -41.89 5.47
C MET A 751 -5.07 -40.91 6.62
N LEU A 752 -4.00 -40.47 7.31
CA LEU A 752 -4.10 -39.50 8.41
C LEU A 752 -4.74 -38.18 7.97
N LEU A 753 -4.39 -37.64 6.80
CA LEU A 753 -5.05 -36.45 6.25
C LEU A 753 -6.53 -36.69 5.88
N ARG A 754 -6.92 -37.92 5.53
CA ARG A 754 -8.33 -38.30 5.30
C ARG A 754 -9.09 -38.53 6.60
N GLU A 755 -8.42 -38.94 7.67
CA GLU A 755 -9.01 -39.08 9.01
C GLU A 755 -9.16 -37.71 9.69
N MET A 756 -8.16 -36.83 9.59
CA MET A 756 -8.28 -35.42 10.01
C MET A 756 -9.37 -34.67 9.23
N ALA A 757 -9.50 -34.92 7.92
CA ALA A 757 -10.60 -34.36 7.12
C ALA A 757 -11.98 -34.93 7.51
N LYS A 758 -12.04 -36.09 8.18
CA LYS A 758 -13.28 -36.66 8.74
C LYS A 758 -13.56 -36.17 10.16
N SER A 759 -12.55 -36.04 11.02
CA SER A 759 -12.73 -35.46 12.36
C SER A 759 -13.22 -34.01 12.26
N ASN A 760 -12.65 -33.23 11.33
CA ASN A 760 -13.09 -31.85 11.07
C ASN A 760 -14.46 -31.75 10.37
N ALA A 761 -15.03 -32.86 9.88
CA ALA A 761 -16.41 -32.90 9.40
C ALA A 761 -17.42 -33.19 10.53
N ASN A 762 -17.00 -33.89 11.58
CA ASN A 762 -17.85 -34.22 12.73
C ASN A 762 -17.78 -33.19 13.86
N SER A 763 -16.74 -32.35 13.94
CA SER A 763 -16.59 -31.33 14.99
C SER A 763 -17.35 -30.02 14.76
N VAL A 764 -18.28 -29.99 13.80
CA VAL A 764 -19.13 -28.83 13.47
C VAL A 764 -20.55 -28.95 14.08
N VAL A 765 -20.89 -30.11 14.67
CA VAL A 765 -22.21 -30.34 15.29
C VAL A 765 -22.05 -31.05 16.64
N GLU A 766 -21.65 -30.32 17.68
CA GLU A 766 -22.22 -30.38 19.03
C GLU A 766 -21.51 -29.35 19.95
N SER A 767 -22.28 -28.61 20.75
CA SER A 767 -21.77 -27.59 21.67
C SER A 767 -22.52 -27.63 23.02
N SER A 768 -22.00 -28.43 23.94
CA SER A 768 -22.43 -28.52 25.35
C SER A 768 -21.21 -28.82 26.25
N PRO A 769 -21.22 -28.48 27.56
CA PRO A 769 -20.01 -28.34 28.36
C PRO A 769 -19.78 -29.45 29.42
N ILE A 770 -18.60 -29.41 30.07
CA ILE A 770 -18.17 -30.23 31.25
C ILE A 770 -17.81 -31.68 30.81
N ASP A 771 -16.69 -32.30 31.22
CA ASP A 771 -16.07 -32.34 32.56
C ASP A 771 -14.52 -32.47 32.57
N ASP A 772 -13.91 -32.24 33.73
CA ASP A 772 -12.48 -32.44 34.00
C ASP A 772 -12.18 -33.92 34.32
N THR A 773 -11.55 -34.68 33.40
CA THR A 773 -10.65 -35.81 33.77
C THR A 773 -9.85 -36.39 32.59
N GLN A 774 -8.79 -37.13 32.94
CA GLN A 774 -7.91 -37.96 32.11
C GLN A 774 -6.86 -37.24 31.24
N GLN A 775 -5.65 -37.21 31.81
CA GLN A 775 -4.36 -37.00 31.16
C GLN A 775 -4.02 -38.11 30.15
N ASP A 776 -2.95 -37.88 29.37
CA ASP A 776 -2.14 -38.84 28.61
C ASP A 776 -2.79 -39.61 27.42
N LYS A 777 -2.58 -39.06 26.22
CA LYS A 777 -2.25 -39.80 24.98
C LYS A 777 -1.62 -38.94 23.88
#